data_AF-A0A0N0MAE8-F1
#
_entry.id   AF-A0A0N0MAE8-F1
#
_cell.length_a   1.000
_cell.length_b   1.000
_cell.length_c   1.000
_cell.angle_alpha   90.00
_cell.angle_beta   90.00
_cell.angle_gamma   90.00
#
_symmetry.space_group_name_H-M   'P 1'
#
loop_
_entity.id
_entity.type
_entity.pdbx_description
1 polymer ?
#
loop_
_entity_poly.entity_id
_entity_poly.type
_entity_poly.pdbx_seq_one_letter_code
_entity_poly.pdbx_strand_id
1 'polypeptide(L)'
;MSTQASNKQPCRLGSGGVIDRTQTRSFRFDGKRYEGYAGDTLASALLANGIRLVGRSFKYHRPRGILSAGPEEPNALVELRAGARREPNTRATVAELYHGLEARSQNRWPSLAFDLLSVNGLVSPALVAGFYYKTFMWPASFWEKLYEPLIRRAAGLGRAAGHEDPDHYEKAFAFCDLLVIGGGPAGLSAALAAGRSGARVILCDEDFRLGGRLLTEKREIDARAGSEWIADALAELASMPDVTIMPRSTVYGVYDHGIYGVVERVSDHLPVPSAHQPRQRAWRINARRAILAAGAIERPIVFAGNDTPGVMLAGAVRAYLNRYGVLPGRQAVVFTTGDDGWATARDLAAAGASVSAIVDPRREIDSALTLLAGKIGARVITGVVASASGGRALRSITVREASGREHSIPCDLLAVSNGWNPTLHLTSHQNTRPVWDESIHAFVPDALPAGLAVAGSAAGRLSLAQALEDGARLGAEAASACGFTPRAEMQPPKTDPESLGLSPVWRVKGGKGKAFVDFQNDVTDGDIELAAREGFKPVEHLKRYTTLGMATDQGKTSNIAGLAIMAEQTAKTIPQTGTTIFRPPYTPVAIGALAGHHRARDFRPTRLSPTHDWSREQGAVFVEAGPWLRAQYYPRPGESDWLTTVNREVRAVRSTVGICDVSTLGKIDIQGADAAEFLERVYINGWKALPVGKARYGLMLREDGFVMDDGTTSRLSETHFLMTTTTANAGKVMQHLEFCHQVLWPDLDVAMVSVSEQWAQASIAGPKARAVLQGVVDPQHDLSNEAFPYLAARAVTVGGGLPARLFRISFSGELAYELAVPAEQGEAMMRALMAAGAEHGITPYGTEALGVMRIEKGHVAGNELSGQTTARDLGLGKMMSSKKDYVGRLMAKRAALVEADRPIFVGFRPVNRSERLRAGAHFIGIGKAATMENDEGYMTSVAYSPHLGHWMGLGLLRNGQARIGERVRAFDPVRNGDIEVEICNPVFLDPEGARLHG
;
A
#
# COMPACT_ATOMS: atom_id res chain seq x y z
N MET A 1 -35.18 51.63 -16.69
CA MET A 1 -34.21 51.51 -15.58
C MET A 1 -33.63 50.11 -15.62
N SER A 2 -32.40 49.99 -16.11
CA SER A 2 -31.67 48.73 -16.32
C SER A 2 -31.15 48.19 -14.99
N THR A 3 -31.60 47.00 -14.59
CA THR A 3 -31.10 46.26 -13.43
C THR A 3 -29.62 45.95 -13.61
N GLN A 4 -28.75 46.63 -12.87
CA GLN A 4 -27.35 46.25 -12.68
C GLN A 4 -27.33 44.85 -12.02
N ALA A 5 -27.00 43.82 -12.80
CA ALA A 5 -26.71 42.50 -12.27
C ALA A 5 -25.51 42.61 -11.32
N SER A 6 -25.69 42.24 -10.04
CA SER A 6 -24.56 42.15 -9.11
C SER A 6 -23.57 41.12 -9.66
N ASN A 7 -22.32 41.53 -9.83
CA ASN A 7 -21.31 40.73 -10.52
C ASN A 7 -20.91 39.54 -9.62
N LYS A 8 -21.51 38.36 -9.85
CA LYS A 8 -21.35 37.17 -8.99
C LYS A 8 -19.92 36.62 -8.90
N GLN A 9 -19.03 36.95 -9.85
CA GLN A 9 -17.61 36.57 -9.85
C GLN A 9 -16.73 37.80 -10.22
N PRO A 10 -16.27 38.61 -9.25
CA PRO A 10 -15.65 39.92 -9.52
C PRO A 10 -14.30 39.88 -10.25
N CYS A 11 -13.65 38.71 -10.29
CA CYS A 11 -12.34 38.49 -10.92
C CYS A 11 -12.44 37.66 -12.21
N ARG A 12 -13.64 37.21 -12.61
CA ARG A 12 -13.84 36.50 -13.87
C ARG A 12 -13.86 37.48 -15.04
N LEU A 13 -13.14 37.16 -16.12
CA LEU A 13 -13.21 37.87 -17.39
C LEU A 13 -14.53 37.57 -18.11
N GLY A 14 -15.06 38.55 -18.85
CA GLY A 14 -16.32 38.42 -19.58
C GLY A 14 -16.30 37.37 -20.70
N SER A 15 -15.13 37.08 -21.26
CA SER A 15 -14.89 36.09 -22.31
C SER A 15 -13.57 35.35 -22.09
N GLY A 16 -13.26 34.38 -22.95
CA GLY A 16 -12.06 33.56 -22.86
C GLY A 16 -12.12 32.46 -21.80
N GLY A 17 -11.00 31.76 -21.63
CA GLY A 17 -10.92 30.53 -20.85
C GLY A 17 -11.41 29.31 -21.63
N VAL A 18 -10.82 28.16 -21.34
CA VAL A 18 -11.28 26.84 -21.75
C VAL A 18 -12.26 26.33 -20.69
N ILE A 19 -13.40 27.00 -20.50
CA ILE A 19 -14.45 26.63 -19.55
C ILE A 19 -15.81 26.64 -20.24
N ASP A 20 -16.75 25.81 -19.77
CA ASP A 20 -18.11 25.81 -20.28
C ASP A 20 -18.98 26.76 -19.44
N ARG A 21 -19.16 27.97 -19.96
CA ARG A 21 -19.94 29.05 -19.33
C ARG A 21 -21.46 28.79 -19.34
N THR A 22 -21.93 27.78 -20.07
CA THR A 22 -23.34 27.36 -20.05
C THR A 22 -23.66 26.45 -18.86
N GLN A 23 -22.64 25.85 -18.25
CA GLN A 23 -22.77 24.91 -17.14
C GLN A 23 -22.20 25.47 -15.85
N THR A 24 -23.04 26.21 -15.11
CA THR A 24 -22.69 26.68 -13.76
C THR A 24 -22.56 25.53 -12.76
N ARG A 25 -21.54 25.58 -11.92
CA ARG A 25 -21.31 24.66 -10.80
C ARG A 25 -21.38 25.42 -9.48
N SER A 26 -22.28 25.03 -8.58
CA SER A 26 -22.33 25.60 -7.24
C SER A 26 -21.43 24.81 -6.29
N PHE A 27 -20.72 25.48 -5.39
CA PHE A 27 -19.83 24.83 -4.42
C PHE A 27 -19.79 25.60 -3.10
N ARG A 28 -19.21 25.01 -2.06
CA ARG A 28 -19.02 25.63 -0.75
C ARG A 28 -17.54 25.64 -0.37
N PHE A 29 -17.08 26.78 0.16
CA PHE A 29 -15.78 26.91 0.79
C PHE A 29 -15.95 27.55 2.16
N ASP A 30 -15.48 26.87 3.21
CA ASP A 30 -15.67 27.28 4.61
C ASP A 30 -17.15 27.58 4.96
N GLY A 31 -18.06 26.76 4.42
CA GLY A 31 -19.50 26.87 4.65
C GLY A 31 -20.22 27.91 3.79
N LYS A 32 -19.50 28.86 3.17
CA LYS A 32 -20.08 29.88 2.28
C LYS A 32 -20.23 29.35 0.85
N ARG A 33 -21.36 29.66 0.21
CA ARG A 33 -21.68 29.25 -1.16
C ARG A 33 -21.04 30.18 -2.19
N TYR A 34 -20.53 29.60 -3.26
CA TYR A 34 -19.95 30.27 -4.42
C TYR A 34 -20.39 29.58 -5.72
N GLU A 35 -20.13 30.23 -6.85
CA GLU A 35 -20.40 29.71 -8.19
C GLU A 35 -19.11 29.62 -9.02
N GLY A 36 -19.01 28.61 -9.87
CA GLY A 36 -17.97 28.38 -10.87
C GLY A 36 -18.58 27.82 -12.15
N TYR A 37 -17.74 27.37 -13.09
CA TYR A 37 -18.17 26.75 -14.34
C TYR A 37 -17.56 25.36 -14.52
N ALA A 38 -18.19 24.53 -15.36
CA ALA A 38 -17.58 23.26 -15.75
C ALA A 38 -16.24 23.51 -16.46
N GLY A 39 -15.20 22.79 -16.05
CA GLY A 39 -13.83 23.03 -16.48
C GLY A 39 -13.01 23.92 -15.54
N ASP A 40 -13.61 24.51 -14.50
CA ASP A 40 -12.86 25.11 -13.39
C ASP A 40 -12.23 24.02 -12.50
N THR A 41 -11.10 24.36 -11.89
CA THR A 41 -10.63 23.76 -10.64
C THR A 41 -11.13 24.57 -9.45
N LEU A 42 -11.10 23.99 -8.24
CA LEU A 42 -11.47 24.73 -7.02
C LEU A 42 -10.65 26.02 -6.86
N ALA A 43 -9.34 26.01 -7.15
CA ALA A 43 -8.49 27.20 -7.09
C ALA A 43 -8.94 28.30 -8.06
N SER A 44 -9.20 27.93 -9.33
CA SER A 44 -9.68 28.89 -10.33
C SER A 44 -11.03 29.50 -9.96
N ALA A 45 -11.95 28.70 -9.41
CA ALA A 45 -13.25 29.16 -8.96
C ALA A 45 -13.13 30.07 -7.73
N LEU A 46 -12.25 29.76 -6.78
CA LEU A 46 -11.97 30.61 -5.62
C LEU A 46 -11.45 31.99 -6.05
N LEU A 47 -10.45 32.02 -6.96
CA LEU A 47 -9.91 33.27 -7.50
C LEU A 47 -10.97 34.08 -8.25
N ALA A 48 -11.80 33.44 -9.08
CA ALA A 48 -12.89 34.11 -9.80
C ALA A 48 -13.87 34.82 -8.86
N ASN A 49 -14.11 34.25 -7.68
CA ASN A 49 -14.95 34.81 -6.63
C ASN A 49 -14.21 35.81 -5.71
N GLY A 50 -12.96 36.18 -6.04
CA GLY A 50 -12.16 37.14 -5.28
C GLY A 50 -11.53 36.58 -3.99
N ILE A 51 -11.49 35.25 -3.83
CA ILE A 51 -10.92 34.60 -2.65
C ILE A 51 -9.42 34.39 -2.85
N ARG A 52 -8.62 35.16 -2.10
CA ARG A 52 -7.14 35.10 -2.16
C ARG A 52 -6.51 34.36 -0.99
N LEU A 53 -7.18 34.33 0.15
CA LEU A 53 -6.74 33.63 1.34
C LEU A 53 -7.41 32.25 1.35
N VAL A 54 -6.61 31.18 1.26
CA VAL A 54 -7.10 29.80 1.16
C VAL A 54 -6.68 28.95 2.35
N GLY A 55 -5.52 29.25 2.95
CA GLY A 55 -4.99 28.48 4.07
C GLY A 55 -4.11 29.29 5.01
N ARG A 56 -3.55 28.59 5.99
CA ARG A 56 -2.60 29.10 6.98
C ARG A 56 -1.37 28.21 6.99
N SER A 57 -0.21 28.83 7.12
CA SER A 57 1.06 28.09 7.10
C SER A 57 1.20 27.16 8.30
N PHE A 58 1.94 26.07 8.12
CA PHE A 58 2.03 24.96 9.08
C PHE A 58 2.48 25.37 10.49
N LYS A 59 3.57 26.13 10.58
CA LYS A 59 4.28 26.46 11.82
C LYS A 59 3.94 27.87 12.31
N TYR A 60 3.91 28.83 11.39
CA TYR A 60 3.78 30.25 11.71
C TYR A 60 2.33 30.77 11.61
N HIS A 61 1.37 29.97 11.14
CA HIS A 61 -0.01 30.39 10.86
C HIS A 61 -0.10 31.66 10.00
N ARG A 62 0.86 31.84 9.09
CA ARG A 62 0.88 32.97 8.17
C ARG A 62 -0.23 32.83 7.14
N PRO A 63 -0.90 33.92 6.71
CA PRO A 63 -1.88 33.89 5.64
C PRO A 63 -1.27 33.29 4.37
N ARG A 64 -1.92 32.27 3.76
CA ARG A 64 -1.46 31.65 2.51
C ARG A 64 -2.52 31.73 1.42
N GLY A 65 -2.08 32.11 0.22
CA GLY A 65 -2.87 32.14 -0.99
C GLY A 65 -2.36 31.13 -2.01
N ILE A 66 -3.09 31.00 -3.12
CA ILE A 66 -2.72 30.15 -4.25
C ILE A 66 -1.40 30.65 -4.85
N LEU A 67 -0.41 29.77 -5.03
CA LEU A 67 0.90 30.10 -5.59
C LEU A 67 1.04 29.67 -7.06
N SER A 68 0.45 28.52 -7.40
CA SER A 68 0.66 27.79 -8.66
C SER A 68 -0.68 27.42 -9.32
N ALA A 69 -0.65 26.54 -10.34
CA ALA A 69 -1.85 26.09 -11.05
C ALA A 69 -1.91 24.58 -11.33
N GLY A 70 -0.95 23.80 -10.83
CA GLY A 70 -0.88 22.34 -11.02
C GLY A 70 -0.63 21.54 -9.74
N PRO A 71 -0.10 20.31 -9.84
CA PRO A 71 0.20 19.44 -8.69
C PRO A 71 1.33 19.96 -7.79
N GLU A 72 2.09 20.96 -8.24
CA GLU A 72 3.19 21.63 -7.53
C GLU A 72 2.72 22.59 -6.42
N GLU A 73 1.41 22.80 -6.28
CA GLU A 73 0.82 23.74 -5.32
C GLU A 73 1.17 23.40 -3.86
N PRO A 74 1.87 24.30 -3.13
CA PRO A 74 2.24 24.04 -1.74
C PRO A 74 1.32 24.71 -0.71
N ASN A 75 0.50 25.71 -1.09
CA ASN A 75 -0.24 26.56 -0.16
C ASN A 75 -1.73 26.21 -0.07
N ALA A 76 -2.40 26.12 -1.21
CA ALA A 76 -3.85 26.00 -1.30
C ALA A 76 -4.34 24.56 -1.04
N LEU A 77 -4.06 24.05 0.15
CA LEU A 77 -4.49 22.74 0.62
C LEU A 77 -5.82 22.83 1.38
N VAL A 78 -6.78 21.99 0.99
CA VAL A 78 -8.13 21.96 1.55
C VAL A 78 -8.53 20.56 2.01
N GLU A 79 -9.48 20.49 2.95
CA GLU A 79 -10.25 19.26 3.18
C GLU A 79 -11.43 19.24 2.20
N LEU A 80 -11.58 18.16 1.45
CA LEU A 80 -12.77 17.91 0.62
C LEU A 80 -13.76 16.99 1.33
N ARG A 81 -15.03 17.14 0.97
CA ARG A 81 -16.15 16.29 1.42
C ARG A 81 -16.33 16.33 2.95
N ALA A 82 -17.14 15.41 3.48
CA ALA A 82 -17.45 15.33 4.90
C ALA A 82 -17.70 13.88 5.34
N GLY A 83 -17.85 13.66 6.65
CA GLY A 83 -18.12 12.34 7.23
C GLY A 83 -17.03 11.33 6.87
N ALA A 84 -17.45 10.11 6.51
CA ALA A 84 -16.56 9.00 6.15
C ALA A 84 -15.77 9.23 4.86
N ARG A 85 -16.23 10.12 3.97
CA ARG A 85 -15.58 10.44 2.68
C ARG A 85 -14.62 11.62 2.76
N ARG A 86 -14.36 12.16 3.96
CA ARG A 86 -13.47 13.31 4.18
C ARG A 86 -12.07 13.02 3.65
N GLU A 87 -11.55 13.92 2.84
CA GLU A 87 -10.22 13.82 2.23
C GLU A 87 -9.36 15.03 2.63
N PRO A 88 -8.30 14.84 3.43
CA PRO A 88 -7.40 15.92 3.83
C PRO A 88 -6.36 16.26 2.77
N ASN A 89 -5.79 17.46 2.86
CA ASN A 89 -4.62 17.91 2.09
C ASN A 89 -4.79 17.84 0.57
N THR A 90 -6.00 17.99 0.06
CA THR A 90 -6.23 18.08 -1.38
C THR A 90 -5.75 19.45 -1.88
N ARG A 91 -4.97 19.48 -2.95
CA ARG A 91 -4.58 20.72 -3.62
C ARG A 91 -5.76 21.27 -4.41
N ALA A 92 -6.17 22.50 -4.10
CA ALA A 92 -7.29 23.15 -4.78
C ALA A 92 -7.04 23.34 -6.30
N THR A 93 -5.77 23.36 -6.72
CA THR A 93 -5.34 23.55 -8.11
C THR A 93 -5.63 22.36 -9.02
N VAL A 94 -5.74 21.15 -8.46
CA VAL A 94 -6.03 19.91 -9.24
C VAL A 94 -7.40 19.31 -8.91
N ALA A 95 -8.12 19.88 -7.94
CA ALA A 95 -9.48 19.48 -7.61
C ALA A 95 -10.47 20.01 -8.67
N GLU A 96 -10.89 19.14 -9.58
CA GLU A 96 -11.91 19.44 -10.59
C GLU A 96 -13.23 19.87 -9.92
N LEU A 97 -13.78 21.00 -10.36
CA LEU A 97 -14.99 21.54 -9.78
C LEU A 97 -16.22 20.78 -10.28
N TYR A 98 -16.99 20.21 -9.34
CA TYR A 98 -18.28 19.59 -9.62
C TYR A 98 -19.39 20.23 -8.80
N HIS A 99 -20.64 20.03 -9.21
CA HIS A 99 -21.79 20.60 -8.53
C HIS A 99 -21.94 20.03 -7.11
N GLY A 100 -22.02 20.91 -6.12
CA GLY A 100 -22.16 20.52 -4.71
C GLY A 100 -20.84 20.18 -4.01
N LEU A 101 -19.68 20.44 -4.64
CA LEU A 101 -18.38 20.29 -3.99
C LEU A 101 -18.33 21.08 -2.67
N GLU A 102 -17.89 20.43 -1.60
CA GLU A 102 -17.65 21.05 -0.30
C GLU A 102 -16.15 20.99 0.03
N ALA A 103 -15.58 22.16 0.32
CA ALA A 103 -14.19 22.32 0.71
C ALA A 103 -14.05 23.16 1.99
N ARG A 104 -13.03 22.88 2.80
CA ARG A 104 -12.73 23.61 4.05
C ARG A 104 -11.25 23.96 4.11
N SER A 105 -10.94 25.16 4.59
CA SER A 105 -9.56 25.58 4.84
C SER A 105 -8.94 24.82 6.00
N GLN A 106 -7.62 24.61 5.93
CA GLN A 106 -6.87 23.83 6.91
C GLN A 106 -6.04 24.72 7.85
N ASN A 107 -5.62 24.14 8.98
CA ASN A 107 -4.70 24.74 9.95
C ASN A 107 -5.07 26.16 10.48
N ARG A 108 -6.36 26.40 10.77
CA ARG A 108 -6.88 27.70 11.23
C ARG A 108 -7.75 27.60 12.48
N TRP A 109 -7.72 28.60 13.37
CA TRP A 109 -8.67 28.69 14.49
C TRP A 109 -8.94 30.13 15.01
N PRO A 110 -10.19 30.56 15.21
CA PRO A 110 -11.43 29.85 14.88
C PRO A 110 -11.78 29.90 13.39
N SER A 111 -11.27 30.89 12.64
CA SER A 111 -11.58 31.09 11.22
C SER A 111 -10.35 31.40 10.39
N LEU A 112 -10.44 31.24 9.08
CA LEU A 112 -9.33 31.53 8.18
C LEU A 112 -8.91 33.01 8.24
N ALA A 113 -9.88 33.93 8.31
CA ALA A 113 -9.63 35.36 8.42
C ALA A 113 -9.11 35.75 9.82
N PHE A 114 -9.75 35.27 10.87
CA PHE A 114 -9.39 35.53 12.26
C PHE A 114 -8.79 34.26 12.89
N ASP A 115 -7.46 34.18 12.87
CA ASP A 115 -6.68 33.05 13.37
C ASP A 115 -5.86 33.47 14.60
N LEU A 116 -6.24 32.98 15.78
CA LEU A 116 -5.59 33.29 17.06
C LEU A 116 -4.21 32.63 17.19
N LEU A 117 -3.95 31.56 16.43
CA LEU A 117 -2.63 30.91 16.42
C LEU A 117 -1.57 31.74 15.66
N SER A 118 -1.97 32.80 14.96
CA SER A 118 -1.03 33.74 14.32
C SER A 118 -0.11 34.47 15.31
N VAL A 119 -0.42 34.44 16.62
CA VAL A 119 0.46 34.91 17.70
C VAL A 119 1.79 34.16 17.71
N ASN A 120 1.86 32.93 17.19
CA ASN A 120 3.10 32.17 17.01
C ASN A 120 4.15 32.93 16.19
N GLY A 121 3.72 33.88 15.33
CA GLY A 121 4.63 34.78 14.62
C GLY A 121 5.49 35.67 15.54
N LEU A 122 4.99 36.06 16.71
CA LEU A 122 5.69 36.91 17.68
C LEU A 122 6.82 36.16 18.41
N VAL A 123 6.67 34.85 18.58
CA VAL A 123 7.68 33.95 19.17
C VAL A 123 8.53 33.23 18.11
N SER A 124 8.39 33.63 16.83
CA SER A 124 9.06 32.96 15.71
C SER A 124 10.60 32.89 15.76
N PRO A 125 11.35 33.80 16.45
CA PRO A 125 12.79 33.64 16.63
C PRO A 125 13.20 32.41 17.46
N ALA A 126 12.32 31.93 18.35
CA ALA A 126 12.54 30.69 19.11
C ALA A 126 12.16 29.44 18.31
N LEU A 127 11.30 29.58 17.30
CA LEU A 127 10.81 28.50 16.45
C LEU A 127 11.71 28.35 15.21
N VAL A 128 12.98 28.01 15.39
CA VAL A 128 13.94 27.71 14.29
C VAL A 128 13.90 26.22 13.90
N ALA A 129 14.51 25.84 12.77
CA ALA A 129 14.75 24.43 12.45
C ALA A 129 15.42 23.69 13.63
N GLY A 130 14.99 22.45 13.89
CA GLY A 130 15.50 21.63 14.99
C GLY A 130 15.01 21.97 16.41
N PHE A 131 14.23 23.04 16.61
CA PHE A 131 13.78 23.49 17.94
C PHE A 131 13.09 22.38 18.76
N TYR A 132 12.13 21.67 18.18
CA TYR A 132 11.36 20.65 18.92
C TYR A 132 12.24 19.53 19.48
N TYR A 133 13.22 19.07 18.71
CA TYR A 133 14.16 18.02 19.11
C TYR A 133 15.15 18.49 20.19
N LYS A 134 15.43 19.80 20.25
CA LYS A 134 16.35 20.37 21.24
C LYS A 134 15.65 20.68 22.56
N THR A 135 14.36 21.01 22.54
CA THR A 135 13.65 21.56 23.71
C THR A 135 12.68 20.59 24.38
N PHE A 136 12.00 19.71 23.64
CA PHE A 136 10.87 18.92 24.18
C PHE A 136 11.17 17.42 24.38
N MET A 137 12.41 16.97 24.22
CA MET A 137 12.76 15.55 24.43
C MET A 137 13.01 15.18 25.90
N TRP A 138 13.02 16.16 26.81
CA TRP A 138 13.24 15.94 28.23
C TRP A 138 12.25 16.74 29.10
N PRO A 139 11.69 16.15 30.17
CA PRO A 139 11.79 14.75 30.57
C PRO A 139 10.94 13.83 29.67
N ALA A 140 11.38 12.59 29.43
CA ALA A 140 10.74 11.66 28.50
C ALA A 140 9.25 11.40 28.80
N SER A 141 8.86 11.39 30.08
CA SER A 141 7.47 11.21 30.52
C SER A 141 6.53 12.35 30.09
N PHE A 142 7.07 13.54 29.81
CA PHE A 142 6.29 14.70 29.33
C PHE A 142 6.09 14.65 27.82
N TRP A 143 6.97 13.98 27.08
CA TRP A 143 6.81 13.83 25.63
C TRP A 143 5.46 13.19 25.29
N GLU A 144 5.21 11.97 25.80
CA GLU A 144 3.98 11.23 25.50
C GLU A 144 2.72 11.88 26.11
N LYS A 145 2.84 12.45 27.31
CA LYS A 145 1.67 12.93 28.08
C LYS A 145 1.26 14.38 27.80
N LEU A 146 2.19 15.22 27.37
CA LEU A 146 1.97 16.67 27.25
C LEU A 146 2.43 17.23 25.91
N TYR A 147 3.71 17.09 25.57
CA TYR A 147 4.29 17.76 24.40
C TYR A 147 3.75 17.19 23.09
N GLU A 148 3.77 15.87 22.91
CA GLU A 148 3.31 15.22 21.68
C GLU A 148 1.82 15.48 21.42
N PRO A 149 0.88 15.31 22.37
CA PRO A 149 -0.53 15.62 22.12
C PRO A 149 -0.77 17.08 21.74
N LEU A 150 -0.10 18.03 22.42
CA LEU A 150 -0.24 19.47 22.13
C LEU A 150 0.35 19.83 20.76
N ILE A 151 1.55 19.31 20.44
CA ILE A 151 2.20 19.54 19.14
C ILE A 151 1.37 18.93 18.01
N ARG A 152 0.88 17.68 18.15
CA ARG A 152 0.02 17.05 17.12
C ARG A 152 -1.27 17.83 16.88
N ARG A 153 -1.85 18.44 17.92
CA ARG A 153 -3.05 19.27 17.81
C ARG A 153 -2.77 20.62 17.12
N ALA A 154 -1.59 21.19 17.35
CA ALA A 154 -1.21 22.51 16.84
C ALA A 154 -0.49 22.48 15.47
N ALA A 155 0.15 21.36 15.12
CA ALA A 155 1.00 21.20 13.95
C ALA A 155 0.45 20.14 12.97
N GLY A 156 -0.87 20.08 12.78
CA GLY A 156 -1.51 19.22 11.79
C GLY A 156 -2.17 20.06 10.69
N LEU A 157 -2.01 19.68 9.42
CA LEU A 157 -2.74 20.30 8.30
C LEU A 157 -4.19 19.80 8.25
N GLY A 158 -4.49 18.81 7.41
CA GLY A 158 -5.81 18.19 7.30
C GLY A 158 -6.06 17.01 8.25
N ARG A 159 -7.34 16.69 8.47
CA ARG A 159 -7.80 15.59 9.33
C ARG A 159 -8.40 14.43 8.52
N ALA A 160 -8.07 13.20 8.91
CA ALA A 160 -8.72 12.01 8.38
C ALA A 160 -10.17 11.87 8.91
N ALA A 161 -10.99 11.07 8.22
CA ALA A 161 -12.41 10.87 8.54
C ALA A 161 -12.68 10.18 9.90
N GLY A 162 -11.80 9.28 10.34
CA GLY A 162 -11.99 8.46 11.55
C GLY A 162 -13.04 7.34 11.41
N HIS A 163 -13.65 7.17 10.23
CA HIS A 163 -14.64 6.15 9.90
C HIS A 163 -14.16 5.30 8.73
N GLU A 164 -14.80 4.14 8.50
CA GLU A 164 -14.52 3.29 7.33
C GLU A 164 -14.84 4.02 6.03
N ASP A 165 -13.94 3.94 5.05
CA ASP A 165 -14.15 4.51 3.72
C ASP A 165 -15.27 3.76 2.98
N PRO A 166 -16.38 4.44 2.63
CA PRO A 166 -17.50 3.81 1.93
C PRO A 166 -17.25 3.65 0.43
N ASP A 167 -16.12 4.13 -0.11
CA ASP A 167 -15.80 4.02 -1.52
C ASP A 167 -15.29 2.63 -1.92
N HIS A 168 -15.57 2.28 -3.18
CA HIS A 168 -15.00 1.11 -3.85
C HIS A 168 -13.77 1.51 -4.66
N TYR A 169 -12.83 0.59 -4.78
CA TYR A 169 -11.59 0.79 -5.51
C TYR A 169 -11.32 -0.43 -6.39
N GLU A 170 -10.69 -0.20 -7.53
CA GLU A 170 -10.43 -1.24 -8.51
C GLU A 170 -8.94 -1.37 -8.80
N LYS A 171 -8.50 -2.60 -9.13
CA LYS A 171 -7.19 -2.86 -9.72
C LYS A 171 -7.39 -3.32 -11.16
N ALA A 172 -6.62 -2.77 -12.08
CA ALA A 172 -6.69 -3.12 -13.49
C ALA A 172 -5.29 -3.32 -14.07
N PHE A 173 -5.22 -4.05 -15.18
CA PHE A 173 -3.98 -4.44 -15.84
C PHE A 173 -4.09 -4.15 -17.34
N ALA A 174 -3.08 -3.48 -17.91
CA ALA A 174 -3.05 -3.16 -19.33
C ALA A 174 -1.67 -3.43 -19.93
N PHE A 175 -1.64 -3.63 -21.25
CA PHE A 175 -0.44 -3.82 -22.04
C PHE A 175 -0.48 -2.88 -23.24
N CYS A 176 0.65 -2.26 -23.57
CA CYS A 176 0.76 -1.40 -24.75
C CYS A 176 2.14 -1.51 -25.39
N ASP A 177 2.21 -1.12 -26.65
CA ASP A 177 3.49 -1.00 -27.37
C ASP A 177 4.18 0.30 -26.95
N LEU A 178 3.42 1.39 -26.77
CA LEU A 178 3.90 2.66 -26.26
C LEU A 178 2.99 3.24 -25.17
N LEU A 179 3.58 3.55 -24.00
CA LEU A 179 2.97 4.41 -22.99
C LEU A 179 3.49 5.84 -23.11
N VAL A 180 2.61 6.81 -23.40
CA VAL A 180 2.94 8.24 -23.39
C VAL A 180 2.46 8.84 -22.07
N ILE A 181 3.37 9.50 -21.35
CA ILE A 181 3.15 10.06 -20.01
C ILE A 181 3.16 11.58 -20.07
N GLY A 182 1.97 12.19 -20.05
CA GLY A 182 1.75 13.63 -20.22
C GLY A 182 1.17 13.92 -21.60
N GLY A 183 0.02 14.58 -21.63
CA GLY A 183 -0.76 14.99 -22.80
C GLY A 183 -0.53 16.44 -23.21
N GLY A 184 0.68 16.98 -22.98
CA GLY A 184 1.13 18.25 -23.55
C GLY A 184 1.50 18.13 -25.04
N PRO A 185 2.04 19.18 -25.68
CA PRO A 185 2.41 19.17 -27.09
C PRO A 185 3.35 18.02 -27.47
N ALA A 186 4.38 17.75 -26.66
CA ALA A 186 5.30 16.63 -26.90
C ALA A 186 4.60 15.26 -26.83
N GLY A 187 3.71 15.06 -25.85
CA GLY A 187 3.00 13.80 -25.70
C GLY A 187 1.94 13.56 -26.76
N LEU A 188 1.18 14.59 -27.12
CA LEU A 188 0.21 14.53 -28.22
C LEU A 188 0.93 14.22 -29.55
N SER A 189 2.07 14.88 -29.82
CA SER A 189 2.88 14.62 -31.00
C SER A 189 3.43 13.18 -31.02
N ALA A 190 3.92 12.68 -29.88
CA ALA A 190 4.39 11.29 -29.75
C ALA A 190 3.27 10.26 -29.95
N ALA A 191 2.10 10.50 -29.34
CA ALA A 191 0.94 9.63 -29.47
C ALA A 191 0.43 9.60 -30.91
N LEU A 192 0.40 10.74 -31.61
CA LEU A 192 0.02 10.80 -33.02
C LEU A 192 1.01 10.03 -33.90
N ALA A 193 2.31 10.25 -33.70
CA ALA A 193 3.35 9.60 -34.49
C ALA A 193 3.30 8.06 -34.35
N ALA A 194 3.12 7.57 -33.13
CA ALA A 194 3.00 6.14 -32.87
C ALA A 194 1.63 5.57 -33.29
N GLY A 195 0.53 6.24 -32.95
CA GLY A 195 -0.83 5.79 -33.26
C GLY A 195 -1.08 5.67 -34.77
N ARG A 196 -0.56 6.61 -35.57
CA ARG A 196 -0.62 6.55 -37.06
C ARG A 196 0.08 5.34 -37.67
N SER A 197 0.98 4.69 -36.94
CA SER A 197 1.65 3.45 -37.37
C SER A 197 0.85 2.18 -37.07
N GLY A 198 -0.24 2.28 -36.29
CA GLY A 198 -1.02 1.14 -35.79
C GLY A 198 -0.49 0.53 -34.49
N ALA A 199 0.50 1.15 -33.84
CA ALA A 199 0.98 0.70 -32.53
C ALA A 199 -0.11 0.87 -31.46
N ARG A 200 -0.18 -0.04 -30.47
CA ARG A 200 -1.07 0.15 -29.32
C ARG A 200 -0.49 1.20 -28.40
N VAL A 201 -1.15 2.35 -28.34
CA VAL A 201 -0.71 3.51 -27.55
C VAL A 201 -1.66 3.73 -26.38
N ILE A 202 -1.10 3.93 -25.18
CA ILE A 202 -1.83 4.49 -24.05
C ILE A 202 -1.26 5.88 -23.79
N LEU A 203 -2.11 6.90 -23.83
CA LEU A 203 -1.77 8.28 -23.49
C LEU A 203 -2.38 8.65 -22.13
N CYS A 204 -1.54 8.72 -21.10
CA CYS A 204 -1.96 9.11 -19.75
C CYS A 204 -1.67 10.59 -19.50
N ASP A 205 -2.64 11.31 -18.96
CA ASP A 205 -2.42 12.66 -18.42
C ASP A 205 -3.14 12.81 -17.07
N GLU A 206 -2.48 13.46 -16.12
CA GLU A 206 -3.07 13.64 -14.79
C GLU A 206 -4.20 14.66 -14.78
N ASP A 207 -4.27 15.55 -15.75
CA ASP A 207 -5.31 16.56 -15.86
C ASP A 207 -6.61 15.95 -16.41
N PHE A 208 -7.74 16.61 -16.13
CA PHE A 208 -9.02 16.26 -16.73
C PHE A 208 -9.16 16.77 -18.16
N ARG A 209 -8.24 17.62 -18.64
CA ARG A 209 -8.13 18.05 -20.04
C ARG A 209 -6.69 18.00 -20.53
N LEU A 210 -6.49 17.34 -21.67
CA LEU A 210 -5.20 17.26 -22.34
C LEU A 210 -4.88 18.58 -23.07
N GLY A 211 -3.60 18.82 -23.31
CA GLY A 211 -3.04 20.00 -23.97
C GLY A 211 -1.86 20.61 -23.20
N GLY A 212 -1.72 20.32 -21.91
CA GLY A 212 -0.60 20.81 -21.09
C GLY A 212 -0.41 22.33 -21.19
N ARG A 213 0.83 22.79 -21.45
CA ARG A 213 1.20 24.21 -21.60
C ARG A 213 0.38 24.95 -22.66
N LEU A 214 -0.11 24.27 -23.70
CA LEU A 214 -0.95 24.90 -24.74
C LEU A 214 -2.34 25.31 -24.22
N LEU A 215 -2.81 24.77 -23.10
CA LEU A 215 -4.04 25.25 -22.46
C LEU A 215 -3.85 26.59 -21.73
N THR A 216 -2.60 26.93 -21.39
CA THR A 216 -2.25 28.07 -20.53
C THR A 216 -1.60 29.22 -21.30
N GLU A 217 -1.34 29.05 -22.59
CA GLU A 217 -0.65 30.03 -23.43
C GLU A 217 -1.39 30.27 -24.74
N LYS A 218 -1.15 31.44 -25.34
CA LYS A 218 -1.69 31.83 -26.65
C LYS A 218 -0.60 31.70 -27.71
N ARG A 219 -0.29 30.45 -28.07
CA ARG A 219 0.72 30.09 -29.09
C ARG A 219 0.06 29.71 -30.41
N GLU A 220 0.80 29.82 -31.50
CA GLU A 220 0.35 29.41 -32.83
C GLU A 220 1.10 28.17 -33.32
N ILE A 221 0.37 27.25 -33.95
CA ILE A 221 0.90 26.05 -34.61
C ILE A 221 0.32 26.05 -36.03
N ASP A 222 1.18 26.08 -37.04
CA ASP A 222 0.84 26.26 -38.45
C ASP A 222 -0.11 27.45 -38.70
N ALA A 223 0.20 28.59 -38.06
CA ALA A 223 -0.58 29.83 -38.10
C ALA A 223 -2.04 29.69 -37.62
N ARG A 224 -2.34 28.64 -36.84
CA ARG A 224 -3.63 28.43 -36.16
C ARG A 224 -3.42 28.46 -34.65
N ALA A 225 -4.48 28.77 -33.90
CA ALA A 225 -4.40 28.78 -32.44
C ALA A 225 -4.07 27.38 -31.90
N GLY A 226 -3.16 27.28 -30.92
CA GLY A 226 -2.77 26.00 -30.33
C GLY A 226 -3.95 25.19 -29.76
N SER A 227 -5.03 25.85 -29.33
CA SER A 227 -6.26 25.18 -28.90
C SER A 227 -6.96 24.41 -30.02
N GLU A 228 -6.90 24.91 -31.26
CA GLU A 228 -7.45 24.21 -32.42
C GLU A 228 -6.62 22.98 -32.75
N TRP A 229 -5.28 23.09 -32.70
CA TRP A 229 -4.39 21.96 -32.91
C TRP A 229 -4.61 20.84 -31.87
N ILE A 230 -4.80 21.20 -30.58
CA ILE A 230 -5.15 20.20 -29.55
C ILE A 230 -6.45 19.48 -29.91
N ALA A 231 -7.48 20.21 -30.33
CA ALA A 231 -8.78 19.61 -30.67
C ALA A 231 -8.64 18.64 -31.86
N ASP A 232 -7.94 19.04 -32.91
CA ASP A 232 -7.68 18.21 -34.10
C ASP A 232 -6.87 16.96 -33.73
N ALA A 233 -5.80 17.12 -32.93
CA ALA A 233 -4.96 16.01 -32.46
C ALA A 233 -5.74 14.99 -31.62
N LEU A 234 -6.57 15.45 -30.67
CA LEU A 234 -7.38 14.58 -29.84
C LEU A 234 -8.49 13.87 -30.62
N ALA A 235 -9.12 14.57 -31.57
CA ALA A 235 -10.13 13.97 -32.44
C ALA A 235 -9.54 12.86 -33.31
N GLU A 236 -8.33 13.07 -33.85
CA GLU A 236 -7.61 12.07 -34.60
C GLU A 236 -7.22 10.87 -33.72
N LEU A 237 -6.60 11.10 -32.56
CA LEU A 237 -6.22 10.02 -31.64
C LEU A 237 -7.43 9.19 -31.20
N ALA A 238 -8.56 9.84 -30.91
CA ALA A 238 -9.79 9.16 -30.52
C ALA A 238 -10.43 8.34 -31.66
N SER A 239 -10.09 8.64 -32.92
CA SER A 239 -10.53 7.86 -34.08
C SER A 239 -9.71 6.59 -34.32
N MET A 240 -8.56 6.44 -33.65
CA MET A 240 -7.67 5.29 -33.82
C MET A 240 -8.05 4.16 -32.86
N PRO A 241 -8.33 2.93 -33.35
CA PRO A 241 -8.81 1.83 -32.51
C PRO A 241 -7.79 1.33 -31.47
N ASP A 242 -6.49 1.47 -31.78
CA ASP A 242 -5.39 1.00 -30.93
C ASP A 242 -4.84 2.10 -30.00
N VAL A 243 -5.51 3.26 -29.92
CA VAL A 243 -5.12 4.37 -29.05
C VAL A 243 -6.12 4.51 -27.90
N THR A 244 -5.64 4.39 -26.67
CA THR A 244 -6.41 4.68 -25.45
C THR A 244 -5.97 6.00 -24.85
N ILE A 245 -6.87 6.98 -24.77
CA ILE A 245 -6.64 8.25 -24.08
C ILE A 245 -7.18 8.15 -22.65
N MET A 246 -6.30 8.35 -21.66
CA MET A 246 -6.61 8.26 -20.24
C MET A 246 -6.39 9.62 -19.56
N PRO A 247 -7.39 10.52 -19.59
CA PRO A 247 -7.35 11.72 -18.74
C PRO A 247 -7.50 11.33 -17.26
N ARG A 248 -7.25 12.27 -16.35
CA ARG A 248 -7.36 12.06 -14.89
C ARG A 248 -6.52 10.88 -14.37
N SER A 249 -5.46 10.53 -15.09
CA SER A 249 -4.65 9.34 -14.87
C SER A 249 -3.20 9.71 -14.61
N THR A 250 -2.81 9.66 -13.35
CA THR A 250 -1.45 10.02 -12.93
C THR A 250 -0.57 8.79 -12.94
N VAL A 251 0.48 8.78 -13.78
CA VAL A 251 1.55 7.79 -13.69
C VAL A 251 2.42 8.14 -12.47
N TYR A 252 2.31 7.34 -11.42
CA TYR A 252 2.92 7.65 -10.13
C TYR A 252 4.26 6.94 -9.90
N GLY A 253 4.55 5.87 -10.66
CA GLY A 253 5.72 5.01 -10.43
C GLY A 253 6.22 4.33 -11.70
N VAL A 254 7.54 4.12 -11.76
CA VAL A 254 8.24 3.32 -12.77
C VAL A 254 8.92 2.18 -12.04
N TYR A 255 8.73 0.96 -12.52
CA TYR A 255 9.24 -0.27 -11.93
C TYR A 255 9.98 -1.09 -12.99
N ASP A 256 10.63 -2.17 -12.57
CA ASP A 256 11.40 -3.05 -13.44
C ASP A 256 10.56 -3.59 -14.62
N HIS A 257 11.24 -3.96 -15.70
CA HIS A 257 10.64 -4.62 -16.87
C HIS A 257 9.51 -3.83 -17.57
N GLY A 258 9.61 -2.50 -17.61
CA GLY A 258 8.64 -1.65 -18.33
C GLY A 258 7.27 -1.59 -17.64
N ILE A 259 7.23 -1.75 -16.32
CA ILE A 259 6.00 -1.72 -15.52
C ILE A 259 5.78 -0.32 -14.95
N TYR A 260 4.58 0.22 -15.15
CA TYR A 260 4.18 1.55 -14.68
C TYR A 260 2.94 1.46 -13.79
N GLY A 261 3.00 2.14 -12.65
CA GLY A 261 1.85 2.32 -11.77
C GLY A 261 1.10 3.58 -12.15
N VAL A 262 -0.21 3.47 -12.41
CA VAL A 262 -1.08 4.61 -12.76
C VAL A 262 -2.31 4.61 -11.85
N VAL A 263 -2.76 5.79 -11.43
CA VAL A 263 -4.04 5.94 -10.72
C VAL A 263 -4.95 6.82 -11.56
N GLU A 264 -6.06 6.23 -11.98
CA GLU A 264 -7.16 6.91 -12.66
C GLU A 264 -8.20 7.37 -11.62
N ARG A 265 -8.56 8.65 -11.66
CA ARG A 265 -9.66 9.20 -10.85
C ARG A 265 -10.98 9.05 -11.62
N VAL A 266 -11.70 7.97 -11.33
CA VAL A 266 -12.90 7.55 -12.05
C VAL A 266 -14.12 8.36 -11.63
N SER A 267 -14.37 8.50 -10.32
CA SER A 267 -15.59 9.14 -9.81
C SER A 267 -15.34 10.31 -8.87
N ASP A 268 -14.08 10.72 -8.66
CA ASP A 268 -13.75 11.81 -7.74
C ASP A 268 -14.38 13.16 -8.10
N HIS A 269 -14.64 13.36 -9.39
CA HIS A 269 -15.22 14.56 -9.98
C HIS A 269 -16.75 14.45 -10.17
N LEU A 270 -17.37 13.37 -9.70
CA LEU A 270 -18.81 13.15 -9.83
C LEU A 270 -19.52 13.54 -8.52
N PRO A 271 -20.65 14.26 -8.59
CA PRO A 271 -21.45 14.57 -7.39
C PRO A 271 -22.06 13.31 -6.78
N VAL A 272 -22.50 12.37 -7.62
CA VAL A 272 -23.07 11.08 -7.26
C VAL A 272 -22.51 10.03 -8.23
N PRO A 273 -21.65 9.09 -7.78
CA PRO A 273 -21.17 8.00 -8.61
C PRO A 273 -22.28 6.97 -8.86
N SER A 274 -22.17 6.19 -9.95
CA SER A 274 -23.06 5.06 -10.18
C SER A 274 -22.84 3.96 -9.12
N ALA A 275 -23.83 3.10 -8.90
CA ALA A 275 -23.69 1.97 -7.99
C ALA A 275 -22.47 1.11 -8.37
N HIS A 276 -21.64 0.74 -7.38
CA HIS A 276 -20.41 -0.04 -7.54
C HIS A 276 -19.32 0.58 -8.45
N GLN A 277 -19.51 1.79 -8.97
CA GLN A 277 -18.46 2.48 -9.70
C GLN A 277 -17.29 2.77 -8.75
N PRO A 278 -16.06 2.39 -9.11
CA PRO A 278 -14.92 2.66 -8.25
C PRO A 278 -14.66 4.16 -8.21
N ARG A 279 -14.21 4.63 -7.04
CA ARG A 279 -13.74 6.00 -6.88
C ARG A 279 -12.47 6.22 -7.69
N GLN A 280 -11.51 5.31 -7.52
CA GLN A 280 -10.22 5.31 -8.20
C GLN A 280 -9.86 3.89 -8.65
N ARG A 281 -9.13 3.83 -9.77
CA ARG A 281 -8.61 2.59 -10.33
C ARG A 281 -7.08 2.63 -10.36
N ALA A 282 -6.45 1.65 -9.73
CA ALA A 282 -5.01 1.46 -9.79
C ALA A 282 -4.66 0.53 -10.95
N TRP A 283 -3.99 1.06 -11.96
CA TRP A 283 -3.52 0.32 -13.10
C TRP A 283 -2.07 -0.13 -12.91
N ARG A 284 -1.80 -1.37 -13.27
CA ARG A 284 -0.46 -1.83 -13.67
C ARG A 284 -0.41 -1.89 -15.19
N ILE A 285 0.34 -0.98 -15.79
CA ILE A 285 0.56 -0.94 -17.24
C ILE A 285 1.93 -1.51 -17.56
N ASN A 286 1.97 -2.57 -18.38
CA ASN A 286 3.21 -3.13 -18.89
C ASN A 286 3.42 -2.59 -20.32
N ALA A 287 4.44 -1.77 -20.53
CA ALA A 287 4.73 -1.11 -21.81
C ALA A 287 6.05 -1.59 -22.41
N ARG A 288 6.09 -1.84 -23.73
CA ARG A 288 7.34 -2.17 -24.43
C ARG A 288 8.28 -0.96 -24.52
N ARG A 289 7.71 0.21 -24.77
CA ARG A 289 8.36 1.52 -24.76
C ARG A 289 7.51 2.51 -23.98
N ALA A 290 8.14 3.54 -23.42
CA ALA A 290 7.45 4.66 -22.82
C ALA A 290 8.14 5.98 -23.15
N ILE A 291 7.36 7.06 -23.20
CA ILE A 291 7.86 8.42 -23.39
C ILE A 291 7.33 9.29 -22.25
N LEU A 292 8.24 9.88 -21.47
CA LEU A 292 7.93 10.90 -20.48
C LEU A 292 7.86 12.27 -21.15
N ALA A 293 6.66 12.81 -21.25
CA ALA A 293 6.34 14.14 -21.77
C ALA A 293 5.69 15.02 -20.69
N ALA A 294 6.10 14.85 -19.43
CA ALA A 294 5.50 15.49 -18.24
C ALA A 294 5.92 16.96 -18.00
N GLY A 295 6.47 17.62 -19.03
CA GLY A 295 6.82 19.04 -18.99
C GLY A 295 7.85 19.43 -17.93
N ALA A 296 7.75 20.68 -17.48
CA ALA A 296 8.62 21.29 -16.48
C ALA A 296 7.79 22.16 -15.53
N ILE A 297 8.27 22.35 -14.30
CA ILE A 297 7.62 23.09 -13.21
C ILE A 297 8.32 24.44 -13.03
N GLU A 298 7.56 25.54 -12.97
CA GLU A 298 8.11 26.88 -12.79
C GLU A 298 8.72 27.07 -11.39
N ARG A 299 9.82 27.82 -11.32
CA ARG A 299 10.57 28.09 -10.09
C ARG A 299 10.14 29.40 -9.43
N PRO A 300 9.98 29.44 -8.10
CA PRO A 300 9.84 30.70 -7.37
C PRO A 300 11.19 31.44 -7.23
N ILE A 301 11.14 32.66 -6.69
CA ILE A 301 12.29 33.41 -6.18
C ILE A 301 12.16 33.52 -4.67
N VAL A 302 13.26 33.31 -3.94
CA VAL A 302 13.29 33.45 -2.47
C VAL A 302 13.53 34.91 -2.11
N PHE A 303 12.54 35.59 -1.54
CA PHE A 303 12.65 36.98 -1.06
C PHE A 303 11.69 37.23 0.10
N ALA A 304 11.90 38.30 0.86
CA ALA A 304 11.11 38.56 2.05
C ALA A 304 9.62 38.78 1.74
N GLY A 305 8.73 38.03 2.40
CA GLY A 305 7.28 38.13 2.20
C GLY A 305 6.76 37.44 0.94
N ASN A 306 7.57 36.60 0.28
CA ASN A 306 7.18 35.84 -0.92
C ASN A 306 6.01 34.84 -0.71
N ASP A 307 5.58 34.62 0.54
CA ASP A 307 4.41 33.81 0.88
C ASP A 307 3.08 34.59 0.96
N THR A 308 3.12 35.91 0.76
CA THR A 308 1.96 36.80 0.91
C THR A 308 0.87 36.44 -0.11
N PRO A 309 -0.41 36.29 0.27
CA PRO A 309 -1.48 36.00 -0.68
C PRO A 309 -1.59 37.06 -1.78
N GLY A 310 -1.43 36.65 -3.04
CA GLY A 310 -1.30 37.55 -4.20
C GLY A 310 0.09 37.57 -4.82
N VAL A 311 1.09 36.95 -4.18
CA VAL A 311 2.32 36.52 -4.84
C VAL A 311 2.06 35.16 -5.49
N MET A 312 2.30 35.05 -6.80
CA MET A 312 2.02 33.86 -7.61
C MET A 312 3.16 33.61 -8.59
N LEU A 313 3.35 32.36 -9.01
CA LEU A 313 4.18 32.01 -10.16
C LEU A 313 3.60 32.63 -11.44
N ALA A 314 4.44 33.14 -12.34
CA ALA A 314 3.98 33.89 -13.50
C ALA A 314 3.25 33.00 -14.53
N GLY A 315 3.74 31.79 -14.76
CA GLY A 315 3.07 30.72 -15.50
C GLY A 315 1.71 30.35 -14.90
N ALA A 316 1.58 30.33 -13.58
CA ALA A 316 0.28 30.12 -12.92
C ALA A 316 -0.69 31.28 -13.17
N VAL A 317 -0.21 32.53 -13.14
CA VAL A 317 -1.02 33.70 -13.52
C VAL A 317 -1.53 33.56 -14.96
N ARG A 318 -0.66 33.16 -15.90
CA ARG A 318 -1.07 32.87 -17.29
C ARG A 318 -2.09 31.72 -17.37
N ALA A 319 -1.92 30.66 -16.59
CA ALA A 319 -2.90 29.58 -16.52
C ALA A 319 -4.28 30.08 -16.07
N TYR A 320 -4.37 30.88 -15.00
CA TYR A 320 -5.64 31.47 -14.57
C TYR A 320 -6.27 32.38 -15.61
N LEU A 321 -5.47 33.20 -16.30
CA LEU A 321 -5.94 34.08 -17.36
C LEU A 321 -6.44 33.32 -18.58
N ASN A 322 -5.57 32.50 -19.17
CA ASN A 322 -5.77 31.91 -20.49
C ASN A 322 -6.64 30.66 -20.43
N ARG A 323 -6.44 29.79 -19.42
CA ARG A 323 -7.22 28.55 -19.27
C ARG A 323 -8.54 28.76 -18.57
N TYR A 324 -8.59 29.61 -17.53
CA TYR A 324 -9.79 29.73 -16.69
C TYR A 324 -10.54 31.05 -16.86
N GLY A 325 -9.98 32.01 -17.62
CA GLY A 325 -10.60 33.32 -17.81
C GLY A 325 -10.70 34.11 -16.50
N VAL A 326 -9.73 33.98 -15.60
CA VAL A 326 -9.70 34.62 -14.28
C VAL A 326 -8.53 35.57 -14.19
N LEU A 327 -8.79 36.80 -13.76
CA LEU A 327 -7.79 37.82 -13.48
C LEU A 327 -7.47 37.84 -11.97
N PRO A 328 -6.31 37.29 -11.51
CA PRO A 328 -6.04 37.15 -10.08
C PRO A 328 -5.88 38.49 -9.34
N GLY A 329 -5.43 39.54 -10.03
CA GLY A 329 -5.36 40.91 -9.53
C GLY A 329 -5.36 41.95 -10.64
N ARG A 330 -5.68 43.20 -10.28
CA ARG A 330 -5.92 44.30 -11.23
C ARG A 330 -4.74 45.26 -11.37
N GLN A 331 -3.88 45.35 -10.35
CA GLN A 331 -2.65 46.14 -10.34
C GLN A 331 -1.48 45.20 -10.12
N ALA A 332 -0.89 44.76 -11.23
CA ALA A 332 0.13 43.73 -11.24
C ALA A 332 1.54 44.32 -11.30
N VAL A 333 2.48 43.67 -10.63
CA VAL A 333 3.91 43.78 -10.91
C VAL A 333 4.41 42.41 -11.37
N VAL A 334 5.30 42.40 -12.35
CA VAL A 334 6.01 41.18 -12.75
C VAL A 334 7.45 41.27 -12.24
N PHE A 335 7.89 40.29 -11.46
CA PHE A 335 9.29 40.11 -11.09
C PHE A 335 9.83 38.90 -11.85
N THR A 336 10.68 39.14 -12.84
CA THR A 336 11.18 38.09 -13.74
C THR A 336 12.68 38.10 -13.83
N THR A 337 13.27 36.93 -14.06
CA THR A 337 14.69 36.76 -14.37
C THR A 337 14.91 36.24 -15.79
N GLY A 338 13.84 36.18 -16.58
CA GLY A 338 13.85 35.70 -17.95
C GLY A 338 12.67 36.21 -18.78
N ASP A 339 12.60 35.78 -20.03
CA ASP A 339 11.66 36.30 -21.03
C ASP A 339 10.21 35.85 -20.78
N ASP A 340 10.01 34.74 -20.06
CA ASP A 340 8.68 34.17 -19.80
C ASP A 340 7.79 35.08 -18.93
N GLY A 341 8.40 35.83 -18.00
CA GLY A 341 7.68 36.85 -17.23
C GLY A 341 7.17 38.00 -18.11
N TRP A 342 7.87 38.33 -19.19
CA TRP A 342 7.41 39.37 -20.14
C TRP A 342 6.18 38.90 -20.92
N ALA A 343 6.10 37.61 -21.26
CA ALA A 343 4.88 37.03 -21.81
C ALA A 343 3.70 37.15 -20.84
N THR A 344 3.94 36.97 -19.53
CA THR A 344 2.93 37.18 -18.50
C THR A 344 2.47 38.64 -18.41
N ALA A 345 3.40 39.60 -18.52
CA ALA A 345 3.07 41.03 -18.53
C ALA A 345 2.16 41.40 -19.72
N ARG A 346 2.48 40.88 -20.92
CA ARG A 346 1.64 41.05 -22.12
C ARG A 346 0.23 40.49 -21.90
N ASP A 347 0.12 39.26 -21.41
CA ASP A 347 -1.17 38.58 -21.25
C ASP A 347 -2.03 39.26 -20.16
N LEU A 348 -1.42 39.75 -19.07
CA LEU A 348 -2.08 40.56 -18.05
C LEU A 348 -2.66 41.86 -18.63
N ALA A 349 -1.84 42.60 -19.39
CA ALA A 349 -2.28 43.85 -20.01
C ALA A 349 -3.41 43.60 -21.03
N ALA A 350 -3.29 42.54 -21.85
CA ALA A 350 -4.33 42.15 -22.80
C ALA A 350 -5.64 41.72 -22.11
N ALA A 351 -5.59 41.22 -20.88
CA ALA A 351 -6.75 40.91 -20.06
C ALA A 351 -7.31 42.13 -19.29
N GLY A 352 -6.75 43.32 -19.48
CA GLY A 352 -7.20 44.58 -18.87
C GLY A 352 -6.63 44.85 -17.48
N ALA A 353 -5.55 44.18 -17.07
CA ALA A 353 -4.83 44.51 -15.84
C ALA A 353 -3.88 45.70 -16.06
N SER A 354 -3.73 46.54 -15.04
CA SER A 354 -2.69 47.57 -15.02
C SER A 354 -1.36 46.94 -14.59
N VAL A 355 -0.40 46.82 -15.51
CA VAL A 355 0.96 46.35 -15.19
C VAL A 355 1.80 47.54 -14.74
N SER A 356 1.88 47.76 -13.43
CA SER A 356 2.55 48.92 -12.84
C SER A 356 4.05 48.93 -13.09
N ALA A 357 4.69 47.76 -13.05
CA ALA A 357 6.12 47.61 -13.30
C ALA A 357 6.49 46.20 -13.76
N ILE A 358 7.59 46.10 -14.50
CA ILE A 358 8.34 44.87 -14.77
C ILE A 358 9.71 45.05 -14.13
N VAL A 359 9.97 44.28 -13.08
CA VAL A 359 11.24 44.27 -12.35
C VAL A 359 12.08 43.12 -12.91
N ASP A 360 13.17 43.45 -13.59
CA ASP A 360 14.06 42.49 -14.23
C ASP A 360 15.52 42.79 -13.83
N PRO A 361 16.25 41.86 -13.18
CA PRO A 361 17.61 42.13 -12.72
C PRO A 361 18.64 42.08 -13.86
N ARG A 362 18.26 41.63 -15.06
CA ARG A 362 19.17 41.57 -16.21
C ARG A 362 19.52 42.98 -16.68
N ARG A 363 20.82 43.19 -16.94
CA ARG A 363 21.32 44.49 -17.43
C ARG A 363 20.99 44.73 -18.89
N GLU A 364 20.98 43.65 -19.67
CA GLU A 364 20.65 43.66 -21.09
C GLU A 364 19.29 43.00 -21.27
N ILE A 365 18.32 43.78 -21.71
CA ILE A 365 16.95 43.35 -22.01
C ILE A 365 16.74 43.58 -23.50
N ASP A 366 16.20 42.59 -24.20
CA ASP A 366 15.92 42.70 -25.63
C ASP A 366 15.08 43.95 -25.94
N SER A 367 15.49 44.67 -26.98
CA SER A 367 14.77 45.84 -27.50
C SER A 367 13.29 45.57 -27.77
N ALA A 368 12.93 44.38 -28.25
CA ALA A 368 11.55 43.96 -28.50
C ALA A 368 10.72 43.89 -27.21
N LEU A 369 11.32 43.42 -26.11
CA LEU A 369 10.68 43.36 -24.80
C LEU A 369 10.51 44.77 -24.20
N THR A 370 11.49 45.64 -24.40
CA THR A 370 11.41 47.04 -23.97
C THR A 370 10.30 47.79 -24.73
N LEU A 371 10.17 47.55 -26.05
CA LEU A 371 9.07 48.07 -26.87
C LEU A 371 7.70 47.56 -26.40
N LEU A 372 7.60 46.28 -26.01
CA LEU A 372 6.39 45.72 -25.42
C LEU A 372 6.00 46.48 -24.13
N ALA A 373 6.96 46.73 -23.23
CA ALA A 373 6.72 47.50 -22.02
C ALA A 373 6.11 48.89 -22.31
N GLY A 374 6.66 49.59 -23.30
CA GLY A 374 6.12 50.86 -23.77
C GLY A 374 4.69 50.76 -24.29
N LYS A 375 4.38 49.72 -25.08
CA LYS A 375 3.03 49.47 -25.61
C LYS A 375 1.99 49.19 -24.52
N ILE A 376 2.37 48.49 -23.45
CA ILE A 376 1.46 48.17 -22.35
C ILE A 376 1.49 49.20 -21.21
N GLY A 377 2.29 50.26 -21.34
CA GLY A 377 2.43 51.32 -20.33
C GLY A 377 3.15 50.88 -19.03
N ALA A 378 3.93 49.80 -19.07
CA ALA A 378 4.63 49.27 -17.91
C ALA A 378 5.99 49.94 -17.70
N ARG A 379 6.30 50.30 -16.44
CA ARG A 379 7.64 50.78 -16.07
C ARG A 379 8.62 49.60 -16.03
N VAL A 380 9.70 49.66 -16.81
CA VAL A 380 10.80 48.70 -16.70
C VAL A 380 11.77 49.17 -15.62
N ILE A 381 12.05 48.30 -14.65
CA ILE A 381 12.95 48.58 -13.54
C ILE A 381 14.06 47.53 -13.51
N THR A 382 15.29 47.95 -13.78
CA THR A 382 16.47 47.09 -13.59
C THR A 382 16.75 46.95 -12.10
N GLY A 383 16.41 45.82 -11.49
CA GLY A 383 16.50 45.62 -10.04
C GLY A 383 15.85 44.33 -9.55
N VAL A 384 15.57 44.28 -8.24
CA VAL A 384 14.96 43.12 -7.57
C VAL A 384 13.80 43.55 -6.67
N VAL A 385 12.84 42.66 -6.46
CA VAL A 385 11.84 42.83 -5.40
C VAL A 385 12.49 42.43 -4.06
N ALA A 386 12.73 43.40 -3.19
CA ALA A 386 13.37 43.20 -1.89
C ALA A 386 12.38 42.65 -0.86
N SER A 387 11.12 43.08 -0.89
CA SER A 387 10.06 42.49 -0.07
C SER A 387 8.66 42.65 -0.66
N ALA A 388 7.77 41.72 -0.34
CA ALA A 388 6.33 41.85 -0.53
C ALA A 388 5.64 42.09 0.82
N SER A 389 4.66 42.99 0.84
CA SER A 389 3.97 43.39 2.06
C SER A 389 2.45 43.32 1.88
N GLY A 390 1.81 42.70 2.85
CA GLY A 390 0.38 42.49 2.88
C GLY A 390 -0.04 41.78 4.15
N GLY A 391 -1.27 42.03 4.61
CA GLY A 391 -1.86 41.27 5.71
C GLY A 391 -2.43 39.96 5.17
N ARG A 392 -3.73 39.98 4.87
CA ARG A 392 -4.44 38.84 4.25
C ARG A 392 -4.35 38.81 2.71
N ALA A 393 -3.80 39.86 2.12
CA ALA A 393 -3.59 40.02 0.69
C ALA A 393 -2.46 41.04 0.47
N LEU A 394 -1.74 40.88 -0.64
CA LEU A 394 -0.71 41.79 -1.12
C LEU A 394 -1.28 43.21 -1.29
N ARG A 395 -0.52 44.22 -0.85
CA ARG A 395 -0.86 45.64 -1.00
C ARG A 395 0.24 46.44 -1.66
N SER A 396 1.49 46.06 -1.43
CA SER A 396 2.65 46.72 -2.02
C SER A 396 3.86 45.81 -2.02
N ILE A 397 4.83 46.16 -2.85
CA ILE A 397 6.16 45.58 -2.86
C ILE A 397 7.20 46.67 -2.66
N THR A 398 8.36 46.31 -2.12
CA THR A 398 9.56 47.16 -2.11
C THR A 398 10.49 46.69 -3.21
N VAL A 399 10.85 47.59 -4.12
CA VAL A 399 11.82 47.34 -5.19
C VAL A 399 13.14 48.00 -4.84
N ARG A 400 14.24 47.26 -5.03
CA ARG A 400 15.61 47.77 -4.96
C ARG A 400 16.17 47.82 -6.38
N GLU A 401 16.41 49.02 -6.87
CA GLU A 401 17.02 49.24 -8.19
C GLU A 401 18.50 48.88 -8.18
N ALA A 402 19.08 48.64 -9.37
CA ALA A 402 20.51 48.43 -9.53
C ALA A 402 21.37 49.62 -9.04
N SER A 403 20.78 50.82 -8.97
CA SER A 403 21.38 52.03 -8.36
C SER A 403 21.50 51.97 -6.83
N GLY A 404 20.88 50.98 -6.19
CA GLY A 404 20.75 50.87 -4.73
C GLY A 404 19.53 51.60 -4.15
N ARG A 405 18.79 52.37 -4.97
CA ARG A 405 17.58 53.08 -4.53
C ARG A 405 16.45 52.09 -4.22
N GLU A 406 15.87 52.21 -3.03
CA GLU A 406 14.68 51.44 -2.61
C GLU A 406 13.43 52.31 -2.59
N HIS A 407 12.31 51.79 -3.11
CA HIS A 407 11.01 52.44 -3.04
C HIS A 407 9.86 51.44 -3.11
N SER A 408 8.67 51.85 -2.66
CA SER A 408 7.47 51.00 -2.62
C SER A 408 6.59 51.21 -3.85
N ILE A 409 6.02 50.12 -4.38
CA ILE A 409 5.05 50.12 -5.49
C ILE A 409 3.75 49.46 -5.00
N PRO A 410 2.61 50.17 -5.00
CA PRO A 410 1.30 49.57 -4.74
C PRO A 410 0.94 48.53 -5.80
N CYS A 411 0.53 47.35 -5.36
CA CYS A 411 0.07 46.28 -6.23
C CYS A 411 -0.76 45.26 -5.44
N ASP A 412 -1.64 44.57 -6.14
CA ASP A 412 -2.49 43.52 -5.58
C ASP A 412 -2.16 42.13 -6.13
N LEU A 413 -1.26 42.06 -7.13
CA LEU A 413 -0.70 40.85 -7.71
C LEU A 413 0.81 41.03 -7.96
N LEU A 414 1.61 40.07 -7.54
CA LEU A 414 3.02 39.93 -7.92
C LEU A 414 3.20 38.60 -8.65
N ALA A 415 3.46 38.65 -9.95
CA ALA A 415 3.79 37.49 -10.76
C ALA A 415 5.31 37.27 -10.75
N VAL A 416 5.77 36.09 -10.35
CA VAL A 416 7.19 35.77 -10.17
C VAL A 416 7.62 34.70 -11.16
N SER A 417 8.67 34.97 -11.96
CA SER A 417 9.20 34.05 -12.97
C SER A 417 10.70 33.86 -12.79
N ASN A 418 11.15 32.60 -12.62
CA ASN A 418 12.56 32.25 -12.41
C ASN A 418 13.02 31.04 -13.23
N GLY A 419 12.41 30.83 -14.39
CA GLY A 419 12.66 29.67 -15.25
C GLY A 419 12.02 28.39 -14.71
N TRP A 420 12.40 27.26 -15.31
CA TRP A 420 11.67 26.01 -15.22
C TRP A 420 12.56 24.83 -14.81
N ASN A 421 12.02 23.91 -14.00
CA ASN A 421 12.65 22.65 -13.62
C ASN A 421 12.00 21.50 -14.38
N PRO A 422 12.73 20.77 -15.24
CA PRO A 422 12.22 19.55 -15.85
C PRO A 422 11.62 18.56 -14.83
N THR A 423 10.55 17.85 -15.20
CA THR A 423 9.92 16.85 -14.32
C THR A 423 10.74 15.56 -14.31
N LEU A 424 11.69 15.44 -13.38
CA LEU A 424 12.67 14.33 -13.29
C LEU A 424 12.21 13.11 -12.49
N HIS A 425 11.04 13.17 -11.85
CA HIS A 425 10.63 12.21 -10.84
C HIS A 425 10.66 10.76 -11.37
N LEU A 426 9.98 10.51 -12.50
CA LEU A 426 9.86 9.18 -13.07
C LEU A 426 11.18 8.67 -13.67
N THR A 427 12.05 9.55 -14.17
CA THR A 427 13.36 9.15 -14.70
C THR A 427 14.26 8.61 -13.59
N SER A 428 14.14 9.13 -12.38
CA SER A 428 15.03 8.81 -11.25
C SER A 428 14.52 7.70 -10.31
N HIS A 429 13.36 7.09 -10.56
CA HIS A 429 12.81 6.03 -9.69
C HIS A 429 13.66 4.75 -9.61
N GLN A 430 14.54 4.52 -10.59
CA GLN A 430 15.50 3.40 -10.60
C GLN A 430 16.92 3.85 -10.21
N ASN A 431 17.03 4.80 -9.26
CA ASN A 431 18.29 5.33 -8.73
C ASN A 431 19.22 6.03 -9.75
N THR A 432 18.71 6.39 -10.92
CA THR A 432 19.47 7.24 -11.85
C THR A 432 19.49 8.68 -11.36
N ARG A 433 20.63 9.35 -11.53
CA ARG A 433 20.82 10.73 -11.07
C ARG A 433 20.74 11.68 -12.26
N PRO A 434 20.02 12.81 -12.12
CA PRO A 434 20.01 13.81 -13.16
C PRO A 434 21.34 14.58 -13.19
N VAL A 435 21.62 15.22 -14.32
CA VAL A 435 22.81 16.06 -14.55
C VAL A 435 22.40 17.52 -14.68
N TRP A 436 23.32 18.45 -14.41
CA TRP A 436 23.04 19.88 -14.48
C TRP A 436 23.29 20.41 -15.89
N ASP A 437 22.31 21.13 -16.44
CA ASP A 437 22.40 21.88 -17.69
C ASP A 437 22.53 23.37 -17.38
N GLU A 438 23.69 23.93 -17.73
CA GLU A 438 23.99 25.35 -17.49
C GLU A 438 23.18 26.31 -18.39
N SER A 439 22.69 25.86 -19.55
CA SER A 439 21.96 26.72 -20.49
C SER A 439 20.58 27.10 -19.99
N ILE A 440 19.94 26.22 -19.22
CA ILE A 440 18.61 26.43 -18.62
C ILE A 440 18.67 26.50 -17.09
N HIS A 441 19.87 26.37 -16.53
CA HIS A 441 20.17 26.33 -15.09
C HIS A 441 19.27 25.35 -14.34
N ALA A 442 19.17 24.11 -14.82
CA ALA A 442 18.29 23.10 -14.26
C ALA A 442 18.93 21.71 -14.31
N PHE A 443 18.41 20.80 -13.50
CA PHE A 443 18.73 19.39 -13.66
C PHE A 443 17.91 18.79 -14.81
N VAL A 444 18.54 18.01 -15.68
CA VAL A 444 17.95 17.26 -16.80
C VAL A 444 18.21 15.76 -16.62
N PRO A 445 17.41 14.88 -17.25
CA PRO A 445 17.67 13.45 -17.23
C PRO A 445 19.03 13.11 -17.87
N ASP A 446 19.67 12.07 -17.36
CA ASP A 446 20.88 11.46 -17.94
C ASP A 446 20.59 9.99 -18.25
N ALA A 447 21.12 9.04 -17.47
CA ALA A 447 20.73 7.64 -17.58
C ALA A 447 19.22 7.45 -17.31
N LEU A 448 18.55 6.68 -18.18
CA LEU A 448 17.12 6.43 -18.12
C LEU A 448 16.81 4.96 -17.79
N PRO A 449 15.68 4.69 -17.11
CA PRO A 449 15.10 3.34 -17.03
C PRO A 449 15.01 2.69 -18.41
N ALA A 450 15.26 1.39 -18.48
CA ALA A 450 15.25 0.65 -19.74
C ALA A 450 13.88 0.79 -20.45
N GLY A 451 13.91 1.23 -21.71
CA GLY A 451 12.71 1.43 -22.54
C GLY A 451 11.97 2.75 -22.32
N LEU A 452 12.43 3.62 -21.40
CA LEU A 452 11.90 4.97 -21.21
C LEU A 452 12.72 5.99 -22.01
N ALA A 453 12.04 6.83 -22.79
CA ALA A 453 12.56 8.06 -23.37
C ALA A 453 11.92 9.29 -22.72
N VAL A 454 12.49 10.47 -22.93
CA VAL A 454 11.97 11.74 -22.39
C VAL A 454 11.89 12.77 -23.51
N ALA A 455 10.77 13.49 -23.60
CA ALA A 455 10.47 14.44 -24.68
C ALA A 455 10.14 15.84 -24.14
N GLY A 456 10.49 16.87 -24.93
CA GLY A 456 10.11 18.25 -24.66
C GLY A 456 10.71 18.80 -23.37
N SER A 457 9.94 19.58 -22.61
CA SER A 457 10.48 20.31 -21.45
C SER A 457 10.96 19.40 -20.32
N ALA A 458 10.47 18.15 -20.25
CA ALA A 458 10.99 17.15 -19.32
C ALA A 458 12.43 16.70 -19.67
N ALA A 459 12.84 16.86 -20.93
CA ALA A 459 14.21 16.62 -21.40
C ALA A 459 15.06 17.89 -21.42
N GLY A 460 14.58 19.01 -20.87
CA GLY A 460 15.26 20.31 -20.93
C GLY A 460 15.02 21.11 -22.22
N ARG A 461 14.17 20.61 -23.14
CA ARG A 461 13.84 21.34 -24.38
C ARG A 461 12.61 22.21 -24.19
N LEU A 462 12.83 23.50 -23.93
CA LEU A 462 11.80 24.36 -23.36
C LEU A 462 10.87 25.03 -24.39
N SER A 463 11.22 25.10 -25.68
CA SER A 463 10.33 25.69 -26.69
C SER A 463 9.27 24.71 -27.19
N LEU A 464 8.15 25.25 -27.67
CA LEU A 464 7.04 24.50 -28.27
C LEU A 464 7.50 23.74 -29.52
N ALA A 465 8.28 24.38 -30.39
CA ALA A 465 8.84 23.74 -31.59
C ALA A 465 9.64 22.48 -31.23
N GLN A 466 10.56 22.60 -30.27
CA GLN A 466 11.37 21.47 -29.82
C GLN A 466 10.52 20.37 -29.18
N ALA A 467 9.49 20.74 -28.40
CA ALA A 467 8.59 19.76 -27.79
C ALA A 467 7.82 18.95 -28.84
N LEU A 468 7.30 19.60 -29.88
CA LEU A 468 6.57 18.96 -30.97
C LEU A 468 7.48 18.05 -31.81
N GLU A 469 8.69 18.52 -32.12
CA GLU A 469 9.72 17.76 -32.84
C GLU A 469 10.17 16.52 -32.06
N ASP A 470 10.55 16.67 -30.80
CA ASP A 470 10.96 15.55 -29.94
C ASP A 470 9.84 14.52 -29.82
N GLY A 471 8.61 14.98 -29.60
CA GLY A 471 7.45 14.11 -29.51
C GLY A 471 7.28 13.24 -30.77
N ALA A 472 7.23 13.88 -31.94
CA ALA A 472 7.03 13.17 -33.21
C ALA A 472 8.16 12.16 -33.48
N ARG A 473 9.41 12.60 -33.30
CA ARG A 473 10.60 11.77 -33.50
C ARG A 473 10.61 10.56 -32.56
N LEU A 474 10.48 10.78 -31.25
CA LEU A 474 10.53 9.71 -30.26
C LEU A 474 9.33 8.76 -30.36
N GLY A 475 8.14 9.27 -30.73
CA GLY A 475 6.97 8.44 -31.02
C GLY A 475 7.21 7.48 -32.19
N ALA A 476 7.79 7.97 -33.28
CA ALA A 476 8.15 7.16 -34.44
C ALA A 476 9.27 6.14 -34.14
N GLU A 477 10.29 6.54 -33.39
CA GLU A 477 11.37 5.65 -32.94
C GLU A 477 10.81 4.53 -32.03
N ALA A 478 9.93 4.86 -31.09
CA ALA A 478 9.31 3.89 -30.20
C ALA A 478 8.41 2.90 -30.96
N ALA A 479 7.62 3.37 -31.92
CA ALA A 479 6.82 2.52 -32.80
C ALA A 479 7.69 1.56 -33.62
N SER A 480 8.78 2.07 -34.20
CA SER A 480 9.77 1.27 -34.94
C SER A 480 10.40 0.19 -34.07
N ALA A 481 10.80 0.55 -32.84
CA ALA A 481 11.38 -0.39 -31.89
C ALA A 481 10.37 -1.47 -31.43
N CYS A 482 9.07 -1.23 -31.58
CA CYS A 482 8.01 -2.18 -31.32
C CYS A 482 7.59 -2.99 -32.56
N GLY A 483 8.22 -2.78 -33.72
CA GLY A 483 7.98 -3.51 -34.95
C GLY A 483 6.97 -2.88 -35.91
N PHE A 484 6.59 -1.62 -35.70
CA PHE A 484 5.66 -0.89 -36.56
C PHE A 484 6.43 0.04 -37.50
N THR A 485 5.94 0.24 -38.73
CA THR A 485 6.55 1.17 -39.69
C THR A 485 5.92 2.56 -39.51
N PRO A 486 6.67 3.58 -39.04
CA PRO A 486 6.17 4.94 -38.98
C PRO A 486 5.84 5.44 -40.39
N ARG A 487 4.83 6.30 -40.52
CA ARG A 487 4.58 6.99 -41.80
C ARG A 487 5.74 7.94 -42.09
N ALA A 488 6.28 7.87 -43.31
CA ALA A 488 7.51 8.55 -43.73
C ALA A 488 7.44 10.10 -43.81
N GLU A 489 6.27 10.71 -43.55
CA GLU A 489 6.02 12.13 -43.80
C GLU A 489 5.37 12.82 -42.58
N MET A 490 6.15 13.11 -41.55
CA MET A 490 5.74 14.09 -40.53
C MET A 490 6.86 15.09 -40.32
N GLN A 491 6.81 16.19 -41.07
CA GLN A 491 7.54 17.38 -40.67
C GLN A 491 6.87 17.92 -39.39
N PRO A 492 7.65 18.30 -38.36
CA PRO A 492 7.07 18.94 -37.19
C PRO A 492 6.37 20.24 -37.61
N PRO A 493 5.18 20.53 -37.05
CA PRO A 493 4.44 21.72 -37.42
C PRO A 493 5.20 22.98 -37.01
N LYS A 494 5.01 24.07 -37.76
CA LYS A 494 5.71 25.34 -37.52
C LYS A 494 5.07 26.08 -36.36
N THR A 495 5.87 26.70 -35.50
CA THR A 495 5.36 27.50 -34.38
C THR A 495 5.76 28.96 -34.54
N ASP A 496 5.07 29.84 -33.84
CA ASP A 496 5.53 31.22 -33.66
C ASP A 496 6.88 31.25 -32.89
N PRO A 497 7.70 32.31 -33.02
CA PRO A 497 9.00 32.40 -32.34
C PRO A 497 8.90 32.40 -30.81
N GLU A 498 9.90 31.82 -30.14
CA GLU A 498 10.09 31.88 -28.67
C GLU A 498 11.46 32.41 -28.32
N SER A 499 11.52 33.27 -27.32
CA SER A 499 12.77 33.66 -26.65
C SER A 499 12.82 33.01 -25.27
N LEU A 500 13.98 32.45 -24.93
CA LEU A 500 14.20 31.65 -23.72
C LEU A 500 15.30 32.24 -22.83
N GLY A 501 15.60 33.54 -22.96
CA GLY A 501 16.62 34.20 -22.16
C GLY A 501 16.33 34.08 -20.66
N LEU A 502 17.33 33.70 -19.88
CA LEU A 502 17.21 33.45 -18.44
C LEU A 502 18.52 33.80 -17.72
N SER A 503 18.42 34.41 -16.54
CA SER A 503 19.54 34.64 -15.62
C SER A 503 19.03 34.53 -14.18
N PRO A 504 18.96 33.30 -13.61
CA PRO A 504 18.16 33.03 -12.43
C PRO A 504 18.65 33.76 -11.19
N VAL A 505 17.69 34.13 -10.33
CA VAL A 505 17.96 34.69 -9.01
C VAL A 505 17.43 33.71 -7.97
N TRP A 506 18.34 33.05 -7.25
CA TRP A 506 17.96 32.04 -6.26
C TRP A 506 17.39 32.65 -4.98
N ARG A 507 17.98 33.76 -4.51
CA ARG A 507 17.48 34.52 -3.37
C ARG A 507 17.84 35.99 -3.41
N VAL A 508 16.99 36.84 -2.82
CA VAL A 508 17.21 38.27 -2.61
C VAL A 508 17.50 38.53 -1.13
N LYS A 509 18.71 39.02 -0.82
CA LYS A 509 19.16 39.29 0.55
C LYS A 509 18.77 40.67 1.07
N GLY A 510 18.70 40.80 2.40
CA GLY A 510 18.53 42.09 3.09
C GLY A 510 17.12 42.67 2.98
N GLY A 511 16.11 41.86 2.64
CA GLY A 511 14.69 42.25 2.72
C GLY A 511 14.16 42.21 4.15
N LYS A 512 13.16 43.03 4.46
CA LYS A 512 12.48 43.01 5.77
C LYS A 512 11.40 41.92 5.79
N GLY A 513 11.58 40.86 6.59
CA GLY A 513 10.61 39.77 6.77
C GLY A 513 11.23 38.39 6.57
N LYS A 514 10.39 37.35 6.52
CA LYS A 514 10.81 35.96 6.25
C LYS A 514 10.84 35.71 4.74
N ALA A 515 11.88 35.05 4.24
CA ALA A 515 11.96 34.58 2.85
C ALA A 515 11.82 33.06 2.81
N PHE A 516 10.71 32.57 2.26
CA PHE A 516 10.38 31.14 2.26
C PHE A 516 11.04 30.42 1.08
N VAL A 517 11.60 29.25 1.38
CA VAL A 517 12.14 28.29 0.42
C VAL A 517 11.15 27.14 0.26
N ASP A 518 10.71 26.55 1.39
CA ASP A 518 9.62 25.58 1.42
C ASP A 518 8.38 26.21 2.03
N PHE A 519 7.38 26.42 1.18
CA PHE A 519 6.16 27.08 1.58
C PHE A 519 5.35 26.23 2.56
N GLN A 520 5.19 24.92 2.30
CA GLN A 520 4.26 24.09 3.05
C GLN A 520 4.80 23.76 4.44
N ASN A 521 6.10 23.48 4.55
CA ASN A 521 6.77 23.18 5.82
C ASN A 521 7.35 24.42 6.53
N ASP A 522 7.10 25.63 6.02
CA ASP A 522 7.57 26.90 6.60
C ASP A 522 9.11 27.00 6.70
N VAL A 523 9.87 26.39 5.76
CA VAL A 523 11.34 26.47 5.74
C VAL A 523 11.77 27.78 5.07
N THR A 524 12.62 28.54 5.76
CA THR A 524 13.16 29.81 5.28
C THR A 524 14.61 29.68 4.81
N ASP A 525 15.11 30.69 4.10
CA ASP A 525 16.54 30.79 3.75
C ASP A 525 17.43 30.78 5.00
N GLY A 526 17.03 31.47 6.06
CA GLY A 526 17.72 31.47 7.36
C GLY A 526 17.79 30.09 8.03
N ASP A 527 16.80 29.21 7.81
CA ASP A 527 16.86 27.83 8.32
C ASP A 527 17.95 27.01 7.61
N ILE A 528 18.18 27.28 6.32
CA ILE A 528 19.26 26.63 5.54
C ILE A 528 20.63 27.14 5.98
N GLU A 529 20.77 28.46 6.22
CA GLU A 529 21.99 29.05 6.78
C GLU A 529 22.30 28.47 8.16
N LEU A 530 21.28 28.32 9.02
CA LEU A 530 21.41 27.69 10.32
C LEU A 530 21.86 26.22 10.18
N ALA A 531 21.24 25.45 9.28
CA ALA A 531 21.60 24.06 9.05
C ALA A 531 23.07 23.92 8.60
N ALA A 532 23.53 24.77 7.67
CA ALA A 532 24.91 24.80 7.21
C ALA A 532 25.89 25.14 8.36
N ARG A 533 25.56 26.16 9.17
CA ARG A 533 26.34 26.57 10.34
C ARG A 533 26.44 25.48 11.41
N GLU A 534 25.39 24.68 11.58
CA GLU A 534 25.37 23.54 12.50
C GLU A 534 25.99 22.25 11.91
N GLY A 535 26.51 22.30 10.68
CA GLY A 535 27.24 21.20 10.07
C GLY A 535 26.40 20.23 9.22
N PHE A 536 25.11 20.49 9.01
CA PHE A 536 24.23 19.69 8.15
C PHE A 536 24.43 20.03 6.66
N LYS A 537 25.65 19.77 6.15
CA LYS A 537 26.09 20.13 4.79
C LYS A 537 25.59 19.19 3.68
N PRO A 538 25.52 17.86 3.87
CA PRO A 538 24.91 16.99 2.86
C PRO A 538 23.44 17.32 2.64
N VAL A 539 22.97 17.32 1.39
CA VAL A 539 21.57 17.66 1.06
C VAL A 539 20.56 16.78 1.81
N GLU A 540 20.87 15.50 1.99
CA GLU A 540 20.02 14.57 2.74
C GLU A 540 19.92 14.93 4.23
N HIS A 541 20.98 15.50 4.82
CA HIS A 541 20.96 16.04 6.18
C HIS A 541 20.18 17.35 6.25
N LEU A 542 20.39 18.27 5.31
CA LEU A 542 19.61 19.49 5.19
C LEU A 542 18.11 19.18 5.16
N LYS A 543 17.69 18.27 4.27
CA LYS A 543 16.31 17.80 4.13
C LYS A 543 15.75 17.31 5.47
N ARG A 544 16.44 16.38 6.15
CA ARG A 544 15.96 15.79 7.41
C ARG A 544 15.92 16.81 8.55
N TYR A 545 16.90 17.70 8.62
CA TYR A 545 17.03 18.69 9.69
C TYR A 545 15.98 19.80 9.58
N THR A 546 15.76 20.30 8.37
CA THR A 546 14.85 21.43 8.10
C THR A 546 13.44 21.01 7.70
N THR A 547 13.24 19.76 7.26
CA THR A 547 12.04 19.25 6.56
C THR A 547 11.81 19.80 5.14
N LEU A 548 12.83 20.43 4.55
CA LEU A 548 12.82 20.89 3.15
C LEU A 548 12.45 19.76 2.18
N GLY A 549 11.40 19.97 1.38
CA GLY A 549 10.96 19.04 0.34
C GLY A 549 10.28 17.77 0.87
N MET A 550 9.88 17.73 2.14
CA MET A 550 9.20 16.58 2.76
C MET A 550 7.67 16.71 2.81
N ALA A 551 7.11 17.81 2.33
CA ALA A 551 5.69 18.10 2.31
C ALA A 551 4.91 17.27 1.25
N THR A 552 3.59 17.47 1.15
CA THR A 552 2.74 16.72 0.20
C THR A 552 2.98 17.05 -1.27
N ASP A 553 3.65 18.17 -1.55
CA ASP A 553 4.14 18.57 -2.87
C ASP A 553 5.50 17.89 -3.21
N GLN A 554 6.19 17.32 -2.22
CA GLN A 554 7.51 16.67 -2.34
C GLN A 554 8.61 17.59 -2.90
N GLY A 555 8.54 18.89 -2.57
CA GLY A 555 9.56 19.86 -2.92
C GLY A 555 9.63 20.24 -4.40
N LYS A 556 8.54 20.08 -5.14
CA LYS A 556 8.41 20.48 -6.56
C LYS A 556 8.81 21.94 -6.80
N THR A 557 8.52 22.83 -5.85
CA THR A 557 8.86 24.26 -5.92
C THR A 557 10.04 24.66 -5.03
N SER A 558 10.41 23.85 -4.01
CA SER A 558 11.36 24.25 -2.97
C SER A 558 12.78 23.69 -3.14
N ASN A 559 12.92 22.50 -3.74
CA ASN A 559 14.18 21.76 -3.71
C ASN A 559 15.35 22.55 -4.34
N ILE A 560 15.21 23.01 -5.59
CA ILE A 560 16.32 23.68 -6.29
C ILE A 560 16.75 24.98 -5.60
N ALA A 561 15.80 25.77 -5.10
CA ALA A 561 16.12 26.98 -4.35
C ALA A 561 16.91 26.64 -3.06
N GLY A 562 16.50 25.59 -2.34
CA GLY A 562 17.23 25.13 -1.16
C GLY A 562 18.63 24.60 -1.49
N LEU A 563 18.80 23.89 -2.60
CA LEU A 563 20.10 23.44 -3.10
C LEU A 563 21.02 24.61 -3.45
N ALA A 564 20.49 25.62 -4.14
CA ALA A 564 21.25 26.80 -4.53
C ALA A 564 21.75 27.59 -3.32
N ILE A 565 20.89 27.74 -2.29
CA ILE A 565 21.29 28.40 -1.04
C ILE A 565 22.34 27.56 -0.30
N MET A 566 22.18 26.24 -0.21
CA MET A 566 23.17 25.37 0.42
C MET A 566 24.51 25.36 -0.35
N ALA A 567 24.47 25.38 -1.68
CA ALA A 567 25.64 25.50 -2.54
C ALA A 567 26.41 26.80 -2.23
N GLU A 568 25.70 27.92 -2.11
CA GLU A 568 26.25 29.20 -1.68
C GLU A 568 26.89 29.12 -0.29
N GLN A 569 26.20 28.51 0.70
CA GLN A 569 26.70 28.38 2.08
C GLN A 569 27.92 27.47 2.21
N THR A 570 28.10 26.54 1.28
CA THR A 570 29.18 25.55 1.32
C THR A 570 30.29 25.81 0.29
N ALA A 571 30.22 26.93 -0.42
CA ALA A 571 31.14 27.29 -1.51
C ALA A 571 31.27 26.16 -2.58
N LYS A 572 30.14 25.53 -2.90
CA LYS A 572 30.03 24.48 -3.92
C LYS A 572 29.18 24.97 -5.08
N THR A 573 29.27 24.28 -6.22
CA THR A 573 28.27 24.43 -7.29
C THR A 573 26.98 23.68 -6.94
N ILE A 574 25.85 24.06 -7.56
CA ILE A 574 24.57 23.35 -7.40
C ILE A 574 24.71 21.83 -7.71
N PRO A 575 25.34 21.40 -8.83
CA PRO A 575 25.55 19.97 -9.08
C PRO A 575 26.41 19.27 -8.01
N GLN A 576 27.40 19.95 -7.43
CA GLN A 576 28.24 19.37 -6.36
C GLN A 576 27.50 19.18 -5.02
N THR A 577 26.47 19.99 -4.76
CA THR A 577 25.57 19.81 -3.60
C THR A 577 24.68 18.58 -3.77
N GLY A 578 24.30 18.28 -5.03
CA GLY A 578 23.52 17.11 -5.42
C GLY A 578 22.03 17.23 -5.12
N THR A 579 21.22 16.40 -5.78
CA THR A 579 19.78 16.31 -5.51
C THR A 579 19.47 15.30 -4.39
N THR A 580 18.26 15.37 -3.83
CA THR A 580 17.74 14.28 -2.99
C THR A 580 17.19 13.14 -3.85
N ILE A 581 16.98 11.98 -3.24
CA ILE A 581 16.42 10.82 -3.95
C ILE A 581 14.94 11.06 -4.30
N PHE A 582 14.58 10.89 -5.57
CA PHE A 582 13.20 10.84 -6.04
C PHE A 582 12.59 9.47 -5.75
N ARG A 583 11.36 9.44 -5.24
CA ARG A 583 10.65 8.20 -4.88
C ARG A 583 9.23 8.23 -5.42
N PRO A 584 8.67 7.08 -5.82
CA PRO A 584 7.24 6.98 -6.01
C PRO A 584 6.52 7.16 -4.66
N PRO A 585 5.28 7.70 -4.66
CA PRO A 585 4.54 8.14 -5.84
C PRO A 585 4.87 9.60 -6.25
N TYR A 586 4.79 9.91 -7.55
CA TYR A 586 4.95 11.30 -8.09
C TYR A 586 4.06 12.33 -7.37
N THR A 587 2.80 11.95 -7.15
CA THR A 587 1.83 12.65 -6.28
C THR A 587 1.15 11.63 -5.36
N PRO A 588 0.69 12.03 -4.16
CA PRO A 588 -0.01 11.14 -3.24
C PRO A 588 -1.11 10.28 -3.87
N VAL A 589 -1.14 9.00 -3.51
CA VAL A 589 -2.15 8.02 -3.92
C VAL A 589 -2.96 7.59 -2.70
N ALA A 590 -4.29 7.47 -2.85
CA ALA A 590 -5.14 6.94 -1.79
C ALA A 590 -4.79 5.47 -1.49
N ILE A 591 -4.69 5.11 -0.21
CA ILE A 591 -4.41 3.72 0.20
C ILE A 591 -5.48 2.76 -0.35
N GLY A 592 -6.74 3.21 -0.41
CA GLY A 592 -7.85 2.45 -1.00
C GLY A 592 -7.59 2.03 -2.45
N ALA A 593 -7.01 2.91 -3.28
CA ALA A 593 -6.67 2.58 -4.66
C ALA A 593 -5.62 1.46 -4.74
N LEU A 594 -4.62 1.46 -3.84
CA LEU A 594 -3.60 0.41 -3.77
C LEU A 594 -4.15 -0.92 -3.21
N ALA A 595 -5.14 -0.85 -2.32
CA ALA A 595 -5.83 -2.03 -1.79
C ALA A 595 -6.74 -2.67 -2.85
N GLY A 596 -7.46 -1.85 -3.63
CA GLY A 596 -8.46 -2.32 -4.59
C GLY A 596 -9.60 -3.05 -3.88
N HIS A 597 -9.90 -4.26 -4.36
CA HIS A 597 -10.95 -5.10 -3.78
C HIS A 597 -10.49 -5.92 -2.54
N HIS A 598 -9.22 -5.89 -2.16
CA HIS A 598 -8.70 -6.64 -1.01
C HIS A 598 -9.06 -5.97 0.33
N ARG A 599 -10.35 -6.02 0.71
CA ARG A 599 -10.87 -5.47 1.97
C ARG A 599 -11.86 -6.43 2.61
N ALA A 600 -12.09 -6.29 3.91
CA ALA A 600 -13.04 -7.12 4.66
C ALA A 600 -12.82 -8.62 4.39
N ARG A 601 -13.87 -9.36 3.99
CA ARG A 601 -13.81 -10.80 3.70
C ARG A 601 -13.07 -11.14 2.40
N ASP A 602 -12.89 -10.17 1.50
CA ASP A 602 -12.20 -10.32 0.22
C ASP A 602 -10.70 -10.00 0.31
N PHE A 603 -10.19 -9.69 1.52
CA PHE A 603 -8.77 -9.46 1.76
C PHE A 603 -7.92 -10.68 1.38
N ARG A 604 -8.45 -11.88 1.63
CA ARG A 604 -7.86 -13.17 1.22
C ARG A 604 -8.98 -14.17 0.92
N PRO A 605 -8.74 -15.18 0.07
CA PRO A 605 -9.73 -16.22 -0.20
C PRO A 605 -10.15 -16.94 1.09
N THR A 606 -11.45 -17.14 1.24
CA THR A 606 -12.03 -18.00 2.28
C THR A 606 -12.41 -19.34 1.63
N ARG A 607 -11.91 -20.45 2.17
CA ARG A 607 -12.16 -21.80 1.64
C ARG A 607 -13.16 -22.54 2.52
N LEU A 608 -14.14 -23.17 1.87
CA LEU A 608 -15.21 -23.93 2.52
C LEU A 608 -15.05 -25.40 2.18
N SER A 609 -15.11 -26.29 3.19
CA SER A 609 -15.03 -27.74 2.94
C SER A 609 -16.27 -28.22 2.18
N PRO A 610 -16.20 -29.39 1.48
CA PRO A 610 -17.38 -29.95 0.81
C PRO A 610 -18.54 -30.32 1.74
N THR A 611 -18.32 -30.31 3.07
CA THR A 611 -19.35 -30.55 4.09
C THR A 611 -19.82 -29.26 4.76
N HIS A 612 -19.39 -28.08 4.31
CA HIS A 612 -19.62 -26.81 4.98
C HIS A 612 -21.10 -26.47 5.10
N ASP A 613 -21.87 -26.64 4.02
CA ASP A 613 -23.31 -26.33 4.02
C ASP A 613 -24.07 -27.25 4.99
N TRP A 614 -23.76 -28.55 5.00
CA TRP A 614 -24.27 -29.48 6.01
C TRP A 614 -23.93 -29.03 7.44
N SER A 615 -22.67 -28.65 7.72
CA SER A 615 -22.27 -28.17 9.04
C SER A 615 -23.02 -26.90 9.44
N ARG A 616 -23.24 -25.98 8.50
CA ARG A 616 -24.01 -24.75 8.72
C ARG A 616 -25.47 -25.06 9.07
N GLU A 617 -26.10 -26.02 8.38
CA GLU A 617 -27.45 -26.49 8.71
C GLU A 617 -27.54 -27.07 10.12
N GLN A 618 -26.50 -27.77 10.58
CA GLN A 618 -26.41 -28.27 11.95
C GLN A 618 -26.08 -27.20 13.00
N GLY A 619 -26.01 -25.92 12.61
CA GLY A 619 -25.72 -24.81 13.52
C GLY A 619 -24.27 -24.72 13.96
N ALA A 620 -23.32 -25.29 13.20
CA ALA A 620 -21.90 -25.26 13.55
C ALA A 620 -21.38 -23.83 13.75
N VAL A 621 -20.54 -23.67 14.77
CA VAL A 621 -19.69 -22.48 14.92
C VAL A 621 -18.37 -22.75 14.18
N PHE A 622 -17.88 -21.77 13.41
CA PHE A 622 -16.69 -21.95 12.58
C PHE A 622 -15.46 -21.21 13.12
N VAL A 623 -14.28 -21.77 12.85
CA VAL A 623 -12.96 -21.17 13.13
C VAL A 623 -12.10 -21.18 11.87
N GLU A 624 -11.24 -20.17 11.72
CA GLU A 624 -10.25 -20.13 10.64
C GLU A 624 -9.06 -21.06 10.93
N ALA A 625 -8.73 -21.91 9.96
CA ALA A 625 -7.54 -22.77 9.97
C ALA A 625 -6.76 -22.54 8.66
N GLY A 626 -5.82 -21.59 8.69
CA GLY A 626 -5.23 -21.06 7.46
C GLY A 626 -6.32 -20.36 6.63
N PRO A 627 -6.48 -20.68 5.33
CA PRO A 627 -7.56 -20.13 4.52
C PRO A 627 -8.92 -20.84 4.70
N TRP A 628 -9.00 -21.94 5.46
CA TRP A 628 -10.22 -22.73 5.61
C TRP A 628 -11.10 -22.25 6.75
N LEU A 629 -12.42 -22.31 6.57
CA LEU A 629 -13.39 -22.30 7.67
C LEU A 629 -13.76 -23.73 8.07
N ARG A 630 -13.40 -24.11 9.30
CA ARG A 630 -13.69 -25.42 9.88
C ARG A 630 -14.73 -25.32 10.99
N ALA A 631 -15.58 -26.33 11.11
CA ALA A 631 -16.49 -26.42 12.26
C ALA A 631 -15.66 -26.59 13.55
N GLN A 632 -15.81 -25.65 14.47
CA GLN A 632 -15.15 -25.64 15.77
C GLN A 632 -15.92 -26.49 16.79
N TYR A 633 -17.26 -26.38 16.81
CA TYR A 633 -18.19 -27.18 17.62
C TYR A 633 -19.64 -27.00 17.11
N TYR A 634 -20.54 -27.87 17.55
CA TYR A 634 -21.94 -27.99 17.14
C TYR A 634 -22.89 -27.80 18.33
N PRO A 635 -23.30 -26.56 18.65
CA PRO A 635 -24.16 -26.27 19.79
C PRO A 635 -25.59 -26.80 19.59
N ARG A 636 -26.22 -27.27 20.66
CA ARG A 636 -27.65 -27.60 20.71
C ARG A 636 -28.43 -26.47 21.40
N PRO A 637 -29.73 -26.29 21.06
CA PRO A 637 -30.58 -25.36 21.79
C PRO A 637 -30.55 -25.61 23.31
N GLY A 638 -30.31 -24.56 24.09
CA GLY A 638 -30.25 -24.63 25.56
C GLY A 638 -28.85 -24.86 26.15
N GLU A 639 -27.82 -25.08 25.34
CA GLU A 639 -26.43 -25.12 25.84
C GLU A 639 -25.90 -23.71 26.08
N SER A 640 -25.37 -23.47 27.29
CA SER A 640 -25.03 -22.13 27.77
C SER A 640 -23.74 -21.55 27.20
N ASP A 641 -22.79 -22.41 26.83
CA ASP A 641 -21.47 -22.01 26.33
C ASP A 641 -20.81 -23.10 25.47
N TRP A 642 -19.68 -22.74 24.87
CA TRP A 642 -18.87 -23.62 24.04
C TRP A 642 -18.34 -24.84 24.83
N LEU A 643 -18.02 -24.67 26.12
CA LEU A 643 -17.41 -25.74 26.93
C LEU A 643 -18.42 -26.84 27.22
N THR A 644 -19.68 -26.47 27.48
CA THR A 644 -20.81 -27.38 27.67
C THR A 644 -21.02 -28.23 26.41
N THR A 645 -21.02 -27.57 25.26
CA THR A 645 -21.14 -28.19 23.93
C THR A 645 -20.01 -29.19 23.69
N VAL A 646 -18.76 -28.74 23.83
CA VAL A 646 -17.56 -29.55 23.59
C VAL A 646 -17.48 -30.73 24.56
N ASN A 647 -17.84 -30.52 25.83
CA ASN A 647 -17.87 -31.60 26.81
C ASN A 647 -18.89 -32.70 26.45
N ARG A 648 -20.06 -32.32 25.91
CA ARG A 648 -21.04 -33.29 25.37
C ARG A 648 -20.46 -34.05 24.19
N GLU A 649 -19.87 -33.35 23.22
CA GLU A 649 -19.26 -33.95 22.02
C GLU A 649 -18.18 -34.97 22.39
N VAL A 650 -17.25 -34.60 23.27
CA VAL A 650 -16.15 -35.46 23.73
C VAL A 650 -16.69 -36.69 24.47
N ARG A 651 -17.68 -36.52 25.35
CA ARG A 651 -18.33 -37.65 26.04
C ARG A 651 -19.01 -38.59 25.04
N ALA A 652 -19.72 -38.06 24.06
CA ALA A 652 -20.43 -38.86 23.05
C ALA A 652 -19.46 -39.71 22.22
N VAL A 653 -18.34 -39.12 21.75
CA VAL A 653 -17.31 -39.85 21.00
C VAL A 653 -16.74 -41.01 21.83
N ARG A 654 -16.39 -40.76 23.10
CA ARG A 654 -15.79 -41.80 23.96
C ARG A 654 -16.79 -42.87 24.43
N SER A 655 -18.06 -42.55 24.58
CA SER A 655 -19.06 -43.52 25.05
C SER A 655 -19.73 -44.29 23.91
N THR A 656 -19.83 -43.68 22.73
CA THR A 656 -20.61 -44.20 21.60
C THR A 656 -19.87 -44.01 20.27
N VAL A 657 -20.18 -42.96 19.52
CA VAL A 657 -19.56 -42.61 18.25
C VAL A 657 -19.80 -41.13 17.94
N GLY A 658 -18.80 -40.49 17.33
CA GLY A 658 -18.98 -39.18 16.72
C GLY A 658 -18.31 -39.08 15.36
N ILE A 659 -18.64 -38.00 14.67
CA ILE A 659 -18.16 -37.70 13.31
C ILE A 659 -17.55 -36.30 13.23
N CYS A 660 -16.40 -36.17 12.57
CA CYS A 660 -15.71 -34.91 12.38
C CYS A 660 -15.23 -34.74 10.94
N ASP A 661 -15.43 -33.55 10.37
CA ASP A 661 -14.90 -33.18 9.07
C ASP A 661 -13.37 -32.96 9.14
N VAL A 662 -12.64 -33.82 8.43
CA VAL A 662 -11.19 -33.77 8.25
C VAL A 662 -10.80 -33.56 6.78
N SER A 663 -11.74 -33.12 5.95
CA SER A 663 -11.54 -32.84 4.52
C SER A 663 -10.45 -31.80 4.28
N THR A 664 -10.13 -30.95 5.27
CA THR A 664 -9.13 -29.90 5.14
C THR A 664 -7.69 -30.37 5.31
N LEU A 665 -7.43 -31.62 5.69
CA LEU A 665 -6.06 -32.15 5.74
C LEU A 665 -5.43 -32.08 4.34
N GLY A 666 -4.12 -31.80 4.27
CA GLY A 666 -3.40 -31.91 3.01
C GLY A 666 -3.36 -33.37 2.58
N LYS A 667 -3.52 -33.63 1.29
CA LYS A 667 -3.48 -34.98 0.72
C LYS A 667 -2.64 -34.93 -0.54
N ILE A 668 -1.59 -35.76 -0.60
CA ILE A 668 -0.66 -35.81 -1.73
C ILE A 668 -0.62 -37.26 -2.21
N ASP A 669 -0.98 -37.46 -3.47
CA ASP A 669 -0.91 -38.75 -4.15
C ASP A 669 0.50 -38.87 -4.77
N ILE A 670 1.23 -39.92 -4.39
CA ILE A 670 2.65 -40.13 -4.69
C ILE A 670 2.79 -41.49 -5.36
N GLN A 671 3.26 -41.51 -6.60
CA GLN A 671 3.35 -42.73 -7.41
C GLN A 671 4.71 -42.85 -8.11
N GLY A 672 5.14 -44.07 -8.40
CA GLY A 672 6.38 -44.35 -9.15
C GLY A 672 7.20 -45.48 -8.55
N ALA A 673 8.17 -46.01 -9.31
CA ALA A 673 9.01 -47.11 -8.87
C ALA A 673 9.85 -46.75 -7.62
N ASP A 674 10.23 -45.48 -7.49
CA ASP A 674 11.07 -44.98 -6.40
C ASP A 674 10.28 -44.27 -5.29
N ALA A 675 8.95 -44.33 -5.29
CA ALA A 675 8.11 -43.62 -4.32
C ALA A 675 8.45 -43.98 -2.86
N ALA A 676 8.71 -45.26 -2.58
CA ALA A 676 9.12 -45.70 -1.26
C ALA A 676 10.53 -45.19 -0.87
N GLU A 677 11.47 -45.13 -1.81
CA GLU A 677 12.81 -44.58 -1.60
C GLU A 677 12.75 -43.06 -1.35
N PHE A 678 11.92 -42.34 -2.09
CA PHE A 678 11.71 -40.92 -1.86
C PHE A 678 11.16 -40.64 -0.45
N LEU A 679 10.15 -41.39 -0.02
CA LEU A 679 9.61 -41.30 1.34
C LEU A 679 10.64 -41.68 2.42
N GLU A 680 11.53 -42.65 2.15
CA GLU A 680 12.67 -42.95 3.03
C GLU A 680 13.58 -41.73 3.25
N ARG A 681 13.76 -40.87 2.24
CA ARG A 681 14.63 -39.68 2.37
C ARG A 681 13.94 -38.48 3.02
N VAL A 682 12.63 -38.34 2.81
CA VAL A 682 11.83 -37.21 3.32
C VAL A 682 11.49 -37.35 4.81
N TYR A 683 11.02 -38.52 5.23
CA TYR A 683 10.60 -38.74 6.61
C TYR A 683 11.74 -39.25 7.48
N ILE A 684 11.68 -39.00 8.79
CA ILE A 684 12.73 -39.46 9.72
C ILE A 684 12.71 -40.99 9.97
N ASN A 685 11.55 -41.63 9.83
CA ASN A 685 11.31 -43.05 10.05
C ASN A 685 11.29 -43.83 8.73
N GLY A 686 11.34 -45.17 8.81
CA GLY A 686 11.41 -46.05 7.62
C GLY A 686 10.09 -46.19 6.87
N TRP A 687 10.14 -46.50 5.57
CA TRP A 687 8.99 -46.61 4.65
C TRP A 687 9.03 -47.82 3.72
N LYS A 688 10.21 -48.31 3.30
CA LYS A 688 10.35 -49.47 2.41
C LYS A 688 9.67 -50.73 2.94
N ALA A 689 9.75 -50.94 4.26
CA ALA A 689 9.17 -52.10 4.93
C ALA A 689 7.69 -51.92 5.33
N LEU A 690 7.01 -50.84 4.93
CA LEU A 690 5.58 -50.69 5.15
C LEU A 690 4.81 -51.63 4.21
N PRO A 691 3.99 -52.58 4.70
CA PRO A 691 3.21 -53.44 3.82
C PRO A 691 2.17 -52.67 3.01
N VAL A 692 1.83 -53.15 1.82
CA VAL A 692 0.66 -52.68 1.08
C VAL A 692 -0.61 -52.89 1.93
N GLY A 693 -1.52 -51.92 1.88
CA GLY A 693 -2.73 -51.91 2.68
C GLY A 693 -2.53 -51.39 4.11
N LYS A 694 -1.35 -50.84 4.43
CA LYS A 694 -1.04 -50.25 5.72
C LYS A 694 -0.68 -48.77 5.63
N ALA A 695 -0.92 -48.07 6.73
CA ALA A 695 -0.56 -46.70 6.95
C ALA A 695 0.49 -46.59 8.06
N ARG A 696 1.24 -45.48 8.06
CA ARG A 696 2.23 -45.17 9.10
C ARG A 696 2.25 -43.68 9.36
N TYR A 697 2.35 -43.31 10.64
CA TYR A 697 2.62 -41.93 11.05
C TYR A 697 4.10 -41.61 10.86
N GLY A 698 4.41 -40.43 10.32
CA GLY A 698 5.76 -39.97 10.07
C GLY A 698 5.94 -38.49 10.42
N LEU A 699 7.19 -38.12 10.68
CA LEU A 699 7.60 -36.75 10.96
C LEU A 699 8.59 -36.29 9.91
N MET A 700 8.37 -35.11 9.34
CA MET A 700 9.27 -34.46 8.40
C MET A 700 10.05 -33.36 9.12
N LEU A 701 11.35 -33.29 8.87
CA LEU A 701 12.19 -32.21 9.38
C LEU A 701 12.55 -31.24 8.26
N ARG A 702 12.86 -30.02 8.65
CA ARG A 702 13.64 -29.12 7.80
C ARG A 702 15.11 -29.53 7.84
N GLU A 703 15.89 -29.00 6.89
CA GLU A 703 17.34 -29.23 6.82
C GLU A 703 18.08 -28.83 8.11
N ASP A 704 17.55 -27.89 8.89
CA ASP A 704 18.12 -27.44 10.18
C ASP A 704 17.86 -28.40 11.35
N GLY A 705 17.08 -29.47 11.14
CA GLY A 705 16.79 -30.52 12.13
C GLY A 705 15.55 -30.27 13.00
N PHE A 706 14.82 -29.17 12.79
CA PHE A 706 13.54 -28.92 13.46
C PHE A 706 12.38 -29.56 12.72
N VAL A 707 11.30 -29.85 13.45
CA VAL A 707 10.09 -30.42 12.86
C VAL A 707 9.45 -29.40 11.92
N MET A 708 9.14 -29.87 10.70
CA MET A 708 8.45 -29.11 9.67
C MET A 708 6.95 -29.38 9.72
N ASP A 709 6.58 -30.66 9.58
CA ASP A 709 5.20 -31.14 9.57
C ASP A 709 5.18 -32.63 9.91
N ASP A 710 3.98 -33.16 10.13
CA ASP A 710 3.71 -34.55 10.42
C ASP A 710 2.51 -35.05 9.63
N GLY A 711 2.29 -36.36 9.68
CA GLY A 711 1.07 -36.92 9.12
C GLY A 711 1.15 -38.41 8.88
N THR A 712 0.10 -38.95 8.27
CA THR A 712 0.00 -40.39 8.01
C THR A 712 0.10 -40.64 6.51
N THR A 713 0.99 -41.52 6.11
CA THR A 713 1.06 -41.97 4.70
C THR A 713 0.62 -43.42 4.59
N SER A 714 -0.29 -43.68 3.65
CA SER A 714 -0.87 -45.00 3.37
C SER A 714 -0.26 -45.58 2.11
N ARG A 715 0.18 -46.85 2.15
CA ARG A 715 0.68 -47.58 0.99
C ARG A 715 -0.46 -48.36 0.34
N LEU A 716 -0.94 -47.89 -0.80
CA LEU A 716 -2.10 -48.44 -1.51
C LEU A 716 -1.70 -49.53 -2.52
N SER A 717 -0.51 -49.45 -3.08
CA SER A 717 0.14 -50.51 -3.88
C SER A 717 1.66 -50.47 -3.66
N GLU A 718 2.40 -51.35 -4.33
CA GLU A 718 3.88 -51.33 -4.25
C GLU A 718 4.48 -49.96 -4.65
N THR A 719 3.84 -49.27 -5.60
CA THR A 719 4.28 -48.01 -6.21
C THR A 719 3.31 -46.85 -6.00
N HIS A 720 2.33 -46.98 -5.08
CA HIS A 720 1.30 -45.95 -4.83
C HIS A 720 1.15 -45.66 -3.35
N PHE A 721 1.38 -44.41 -2.98
CA PHE A 721 1.23 -43.88 -1.63
C PHE A 721 0.29 -42.69 -1.61
N LEU A 722 -0.46 -42.54 -0.51
CA LEU A 722 -1.26 -41.36 -0.22
C LEU A 722 -0.80 -40.78 1.11
N MET A 723 -0.17 -39.61 1.04
CA MET A 723 0.29 -38.86 2.21
C MET A 723 -0.82 -37.93 2.69
N THR A 724 -1.06 -37.90 4.00
CA THR A 724 -1.81 -36.82 4.66
C THR A 724 -0.85 -35.90 5.42
N THR A 725 -1.15 -34.60 5.44
CA THR A 725 -0.37 -33.56 6.12
C THR A 725 -1.30 -32.68 6.96
N THR A 726 -0.74 -31.82 7.80
CA THR A 726 -1.57 -30.85 8.53
C THR A 726 -2.28 -29.87 7.57
N THR A 727 -3.45 -29.38 7.97
CA THR A 727 -4.29 -28.48 7.15
C THR A 727 -3.58 -27.21 6.70
N ALA A 728 -2.85 -26.55 7.62
CA ALA A 728 -2.24 -25.25 7.34
C ALA A 728 -0.94 -25.36 6.53
N ASN A 729 -0.26 -26.51 6.58
CA ASN A 729 1.03 -26.71 5.91
C ASN A 729 0.95 -27.53 4.62
N ALA A 730 -0.24 -27.97 4.19
CA ALA A 730 -0.41 -28.76 2.96
C ALA A 730 0.37 -28.21 1.75
N GLY A 731 0.25 -26.90 1.47
CA GLY A 731 0.99 -26.26 0.38
C GLY A 731 2.51 -26.23 0.61
N LYS A 732 2.97 -26.01 1.85
CA LYS A 732 4.40 -25.97 2.18
C LYS A 732 5.04 -27.37 2.09
N VAL A 733 4.31 -28.41 2.50
CA VAL A 733 4.78 -29.79 2.35
C VAL A 733 4.90 -30.13 0.86
N MET A 734 3.90 -29.84 0.03
CA MET A 734 3.99 -30.06 -1.42
C MET A 734 5.21 -29.37 -2.03
N GLN A 735 5.43 -28.09 -1.72
CA GLN A 735 6.61 -27.34 -2.17
C GLN A 735 7.93 -27.97 -1.71
N HIS A 736 7.97 -28.48 -0.47
CA HIS A 736 9.15 -29.18 0.05
C HIS A 736 9.41 -30.48 -0.71
N LEU A 737 8.38 -31.28 -0.97
CA LEU A 737 8.52 -32.51 -1.75
C LEU A 737 8.96 -32.22 -3.18
N GLU A 738 8.39 -31.20 -3.83
CA GLU A 738 8.81 -30.76 -5.17
C GLU A 738 10.26 -30.30 -5.19
N PHE A 739 10.70 -29.55 -4.19
CA PHE A 739 12.12 -29.17 -4.05
C PHE A 739 13.02 -30.40 -3.89
N CYS A 740 12.66 -31.32 -2.99
CA CYS A 740 13.41 -32.56 -2.79
C CYS A 740 13.51 -33.38 -4.08
N HIS A 741 12.43 -33.50 -4.85
CA HIS A 741 12.45 -34.23 -6.12
C HIS A 741 13.19 -33.46 -7.21
N GLN A 742 12.78 -32.24 -7.53
CA GLN A 742 13.32 -31.49 -8.68
C GLN A 742 14.77 -31.03 -8.50
N VAL A 743 15.20 -30.79 -7.25
CA VAL A 743 16.53 -30.20 -6.98
C VAL A 743 17.48 -31.22 -6.36
N LEU A 744 17.03 -31.97 -5.34
CA LEU A 744 17.94 -32.88 -4.62
C LEU A 744 18.06 -34.24 -5.29
N TRP A 745 16.94 -34.78 -5.79
CA TRP A 745 16.87 -36.14 -6.32
C TRP A 745 16.07 -36.24 -7.63
N PRO A 746 16.46 -35.50 -8.69
CA PRO A 746 15.71 -35.45 -9.95
C PRO A 746 15.67 -36.79 -10.70
N ASP A 747 16.58 -37.71 -10.38
CA ASP A 747 16.70 -39.01 -11.03
C ASP A 747 15.73 -40.07 -10.47
N LEU A 748 15.00 -39.79 -9.37
CA LEU A 748 14.03 -40.75 -8.82
C LEU A 748 12.76 -40.78 -9.66
N ASP A 749 12.29 -41.99 -9.99
CA ASP A 749 11.00 -42.22 -10.65
C ASP A 749 9.86 -42.02 -9.65
N VAL A 750 9.45 -40.77 -9.49
CA VAL A 750 8.36 -40.34 -8.61
C VAL A 750 7.57 -39.21 -9.26
N ALA A 751 6.25 -39.37 -9.29
CA ALA A 751 5.28 -38.35 -9.62
C ALA A 751 4.44 -38.03 -8.38
N MET A 752 4.16 -36.75 -8.16
CA MET A 752 3.40 -36.27 -7.01
C MET A 752 2.34 -35.28 -7.46
N VAL A 753 1.13 -35.40 -6.90
CA VAL A 753 0.06 -34.45 -7.14
C VAL A 753 -0.72 -34.19 -5.86
N SER A 754 -1.05 -32.94 -5.58
CA SER A 754 -1.97 -32.61 -4.50
C SER A 754 -3.37 -33.07 -4.88
N VAL A 755 -3.94 -33.97 -4.07
CA VAL A 755 -5.34 -34.42 -4.15
C VAL A 755 -6.14 -33.91 -2.95
N SER A 756 -5.66 -32.85 -2.29
CA SER A 756 -6.24 -32.27 -1.07
C SER A 756 -7.72 -31.93 -1.25
N GLU A 757 -8.09 -31.38 -2.40
CA GLU A 757 -9.44 -30.93 -2.75
C GLU A 757 -10.27 -31.99 -3.50
N GLN A 758 -9.64 -33.08 -3.92
CA GLN A 758 -10.32 -34.16 -4.65
C GLN A 758 -11.18 -35.01 -3.72
N TRP A 759 -10.85 -35.05 -2.43
CA TRP A 759 -11.44 -35.96 -1.45
C TRP A 759 -12.07 -35.19 -0.28
N ALA A 760 -13.38 -35.35 -0.10
CA ALA A 760 -14.03 -35.09 1.17
C ALA A 760 -13.74 -36.26 2.11
N GLN A 761 -13.46 -35.98 3.38
CA GLN A 761 -13.07 -37.00 4.34
C GLN A 761 -13.64 -36.72 5.73
N ALA A 762 -14.26 -37.72 6.33
CA ALA A 762 -14.79 -37.66 7.68
C ALA A 762 -14.09 -38.69 8.57
N SER A 763 -13.78 -38.29 9.80
CA SER A 763 -13.33 -39.19 10.87
C SER A 763 -14.55 -39.65 11.66
N ILE A 764 -14.75 -40.96 11.75
CA ILE A 764 -15.78 -41.63 12.55
C ILE A 764 -15.06 -42.31 13.71
N ALA A 765 -15.24 -41.79 14.92
CA ALA A 765 -14.49 -42.21 16.10
C ALA A 765 -15.40 -42.63 17.25
N GLY A 766 -15.00 -43.65 18.00
CA GLY A 766 -15.71 -44.20 19.16
C GLY A 766 -15.94 -45.71 19.08
N PRO A 767 -16.32 -46.37 20.19
CA PRO A 767 -16.54 -47.81 20.23
C PRO A 767 -17.59 -48.33 19.23
N LYS A 768 -18.53 -47.49 18.79
CA LYS A 768 -19.55 -47.84 17.78
C LYS A 768 -19.19 -47.43 16.34
N ALA A 769 -18.00 -46.87 16.10
CA ALA A 769 -17.57 -46.41 14.77
C ALA A 769 -17.66 -47.48 13.68
N ARG A 770 -17.26 -48.73 13.99
CA ARG A 770 -17.36 -49.85 13.04
C ARG A 770 -18.81 -50.15 12.66
N ALA A 771 -19.72 -50.17 13.63
CA ALA A 771 -21.13 -50.47 13.39
C ALA A 771 -21.79 -49.42 12.47
N VAL A 772 -21.48 -48.13 12.70
CA VAL A 772 -21.92 -47.04 11.81
C VAL A 772 -21.40 -47.25 10.38
N LEU A 773 -20.11 -47.56 10.23
CA LEU A 773 -19.50 -47.75 8.91
C LEU A 773 -20.07 -48.95 8.15
N GLN A 774 -20.43 -50.04 8.83
CA GLN A 774 -21.08 -51.19 8.22
C GLN A 774 -22.45 -50.84 7.60
N GLY A 775 -23.08 -49.74 8.03
CA GLY A 775 -24.32 -49.23 7.43
C GLY A 775 -24.13 -48.44 6.13
N VAL A 776 -22.90 -48.06 5.77
CA VAL A 776 -22.62 -47.26 4.56
C VAL A 776 -21.60 -47.89 3.61
N VAL A 777 -20.64 -48.66 4.12
CA VAL A 777 -19.65 -49.39 3.33
C VAL A 777 -20.30 -50.64 2.76
N ASP A 778 -20.08 -50.91 1.47
CA ASP A 778 -20.74 -52.03 0.81
C ASP A 778 -20.38 -53.37 1.46
N PRO A 779 -21.33 -54.30 1.67
CA PRO A 779 -21.16 -55.50 2.50
C PRO A 779 -20.02 -56.45 2.12
N GLN A 780 -19.53 -56.37 0.88
CA GLN A 780 -18.39 -57.15 0.39
C GLN A 780 -17.06 -56.80 1.08
N HIS A 781 -16.98 -55.64 1.74
CA HIS A 781 -15.79 -55.17 2.42
C HIS A 781 -15.82 -55.52 3.92
N ASP A 782 -15.14 -56.59 4.34
CA ASP A 782 -15.08 -56.97 5.76
C ASP A 782 -14.33 -55.93 6.62
N LEU A 783 -15.00 -55.40 7.65
CA LEU A 783 -14.51 -54.38 8.59
C LEU A 783 -14.17 -54.95 9.99
N SER A 784 -14.14 -56.28 10.13
CA SER A 784 -13.68 -56.96 11.34
C SER A 784 -12.27 -56.54 11.76
N ASN A 785 -11.92 -56.72 13.03
CA ASN A 785 -10.58 -56.38 13.52
C ASN A 785 -9.47 -57.17 12.83
N GLU A 786 -9.76 -58.40 12.41
CA GLU A 786 -8.83 -59.30 11.73
C GLU A 786 -8.63 -58.87 10.27
N ALA A 787 -9.71 -58.55 9.55
CA ALA A 787 -9.64 -58.14 8.14
C ALA A 787 -9.23 -56.67 7.94
N PHE A 788 -9.55 -55.79 8.89
CA PHE A 788 -9.19 -54.37 8.85
C PHE A 788 -8.51 -53.91 10.14
N PRO A 789 -7.30 -54.41 10.44
CA PRO A 789 -6.55 -54.13 11.67
C PRO A 789 -6.12 -52.66 11.79
N TYR A 790 -5.67 -52.24 12.97
CA TYR A 790 -5.17 -50.87 13.19
C TYR A 790 -4.13 -50.45 12.13
N LEU A 791 -4.24 -49.21 11.66
CA LEU A 791 -3.48 -48.65 10.53
C LEU A 791 -3.68 -49.39 9.20
N ALA A 792 -4.77 -50.13 9.01
CA ALA A 792 -5.17 -50.61 7.67
C ALA A 792 -5.66 -49.44 6.81
N ALA A 793 -5.39 -49.51 5.50
CA ALA A 793 -5.81 -48.53 4.51
C ALA A 793 -6.14 -49.25 3.21
N ARG A 794 -7.33 -49.04 2.63
CA ARG A 794 -7.71 -49.68 1.36
C ARG A 794 -8.73 -48.86 0.58
N ALA A 795 -8.80 -49.12 -0.73
CA ALA A 795 -9.95 -48.71 -1.54
C ALA A 795 -11.16 -49.56 -1.17
N VAL A 796 -12.32 -48.93 -1.00
CA VAL A 796 -13.61 -49.57 -0.74
C VAL A 796 -14.68 -48.98 -1.65
N THR A 797 -15.90 -49.47 -1.53
CA THR A 797 -17.09 -48.89 -2.16
C THR A 797 -18.16 -48.63 -1.11
N VAL A 798 -18.97 -47.60 -1.34
CA VAL A 798 -20.07 -47.19 -0.45
C VAL A 798 -21.35 -46.98 -1.27
N GLY A 799 -22.52 -47.10 -0.63
CA GLY A 799 -23.80 -46.72 -1.25
C GLY A 799 -24.14 -47.42 -2.56
N GLY A 800 -23.69 -48.67 -2.77
CA GLY A 800 -23.97 -49.44 -3.99
C GLY A 800 -22.94 -49.25 -5.10
N GLY A 801 -21.66 -49.08 -4.75
CA GLY A 801 -20.55 -49.08 -5.72
C GLY A 801 -19.79 -47.76 -5.88
N LEU A 802 -20.12 -46.69 -5.15
CA LEU A 802 -19.37 -45.44 -5.21
C LEU A 802 -17.93 -45.66 -4.70
N PRO A 803 -16.89 -45.35 -5.49
CA PRO A 803 -15.51 -45.51 -5.05
C PRO A 803 -15.18 -44.62 -3.85
N ALA A 804 -14.55 -45.21 -2.84
CA ALA A 804 -14.12 -44.54 -1.62
C ALA A 804 -12.78 -45.09 -1.13
N ARG A 805 -12.18 -44.42 -0.16
CA ARG A 805 -10.98 -44.91 0.55
C ARG A 805 -11.28 -44.95 2.04
N LEU A 806 -10.87 -46.03 2.70
CA LEU A 806 -11.06 -46.22 4.12
C LEU A 806 -9.71 -46.38 4.81
N PHE A 807 -9.53 -45.69 5.93
CA PHE A 807 -8.31 -45.73 6.73
C PHE A 807 -8.65 -45.97 8.20
N ARG A 808 -7.97 -46.90 8.87
CA ARG A 808 -8.13 -47.12 10.33
C ARG A 808 -7.08 -46.32 11.09
N ILE A 809 -7.28 -45.01 11.15
CA ILE A 809 -6.40 -44.02 11.78
C ILE A 809 -7.19 -43.31 12.89
N SER A 810 -6.53 -42.99 14.00
CA SER A 810 -7.15 -42.31 15.13
C SER A 810 -6.27 -41.19 15.66
N PHE A 811 -6.87 -40.01 15.83
CA PHE A 811 -6.28 -38.88 16.56
C PHE A 811 -6.97 -38.61 17.90
N SER A 812 -8.05 -39.34 18.21
CA SER A 812 -8.81 -39.24 19.46
C SER A 812 -8.39 -40.26 20.53
N GLY A 813 -7.64 -41.29 20.12
CA GLY A 813 -7.29 -42.44 20.96
C GLY A 813 -8.37 -43.51 21.06
N GLU A 814 -9.52 -43.33 20.40
CA GLU A 814 -10.57 -44.36 20.27
C GLU A 814 -10.36 -45.21 19.02
N LEU A 815 -11.09 -46.32 18.91
CA LEU A 815 -11.37 -46.95 17.63
C LEU A 815 -11.91 -45.88 16.65
N ALA A 816 -11.20 -45.67 15.56
CA ALA A 816 -11.57 -44.66 14.58
C ALA A 816 -11.22 -45.09 13.17
N TYR A 817 -12.00 -44.55 12.24
CA TYR A 817 -11.85 -44.73 10.82
C TYR A 817 -12.02 -43.40 10.13
N GLU A 818 -11.29 -43.20 9.05
CA GLU A 818 -11.48 -42.07 8.15
C GLU A 818 -12.01 -42.60 6.81
N LEU A 819 -13.18 -42.13 6.41
CA LEU A 819 -13.80 -42.45 5.14
C LEU A 819 -13.62 -41.25 4.21
N ALA A 820 -13.01 -41.48 3.06
CA ALA A 820 -12.83 -40.49 2.01
C ALA A 820 -13.65 -40.85 0.77
N VAL A 821 -14.41 -39.87 0.26
CA VAL A 821 -15.21 -39.96 -0.98
C VAL A 821 -14.83 -38.82 -1.92
N PRO A 822 -15.13 -38.90 -3.22
CA PRO A 822 -14.99 -37.75 -4.12
C PRO A 822 -15.64 -36.50 -3.51
N ALA A 823 -15.00 -35.34 -3.60
CA ALA A 823 -15.40 -34.15 -2.86
C ALA A 823 -16.87 -33.75 -3.06
N GLU A 824 -17.39 -33.88 -4.28
CA GLU A 824 -18.81 -33.64 -4.62
C GLU A 824 -19.81 -34.50 -3.82
N GLN A 825 -19.37 -35.64 -3.28
CA GLN A 825 -20.18 -36.55 -2.46
C GLN A 825 -20.04 -36.28 -0.95
N GLY A 826 -19.26 -35.26 -0.56
CA GLY A 826 -18.95 -34.99 0.85
C GLY A 826 -20.19 -34.75 1.72
N GLU A 827 -21.13 -33.93 1.24
CA GLU A 827 -22.39 -33.70 1.94
C GLU A 827 -23.23 -34.98 2.06
N ALA A 828 -23.37 -35.73 0.95
CA ALA A 828 -24.12 -36.99 0.93
C ALA A 828 -23.51 -38.01 1.92
N MET A 829 -22.18 -38.09 1.99
CA MET A 829 -21.46 -38.91 2.96
C MET A 829 -21.81 -38.51 4.41
N MET A 830 -21.80 -37.21 4.75
CA MET A 830 -22.14 -36.76 6.11
C MET A 830 -23.57 -37.15 6.48
N ARG A 831 -24.54 -36.93 5.58
CA ARG A 831 -25.95 -37.28 5.81
C ARG A 831 -26.12 -38.80 5.97
N ALA A 832 -25.49 -39.61 5.11
CA ALA A 832 -25.57 -41.07 5.17
C ALA A 832 -24.98 -41.63 6.47
N LEU A 833 -23.80 -41.14 6.89
CA LEU A 833 -23.16 -41.56 8.13
C LEU A 833 -23.99 -41.17 9.36
N MET A 834 -24.55 -39.96 9.37
CA MET A 834 -25.41 -39.50 10.45
C MET A 834 -26.70 -40.33 10.55
N ALA A 835 -27.29 -40.71 9.42
CA ALA A 835 -28.45 -41.59 9.38
C ALA A 835 -28.10 -43.01 9.88
N ALA A 836 -27.02 -43.61 9.38
CA ALA A 836 -26.56 -44.94 9.79
C ALA A 836 -26.17 -45.01 11.28
N GLY A 837 -25.71 -43.89 11.86
CA GLY A 837 -25.34 -43.81 13.26
C GLY A 837 -26.44 -43.33 14.22
N ALA A 838 -27.64 -43.04 13.73
CA ALA A 838 -28.72 -42.47 14.55
C ALA A 838 -29.08 -43.38 15.74
N GLU A 839 -29.24 -44.69 15.51
CA GLU A 839 -29.53 -45.68 16.56
C GLU A 839 -28.38 -45.86 17.56
N HIS A 840 -27.17 -45.41 17.21
CA HIS A 840 -25.98 -45.46 18.05
C HIS A 840 -25.69 -44.12 18.75
N GLY A 841 -26.53 -43.10 18.58
CA GLY A 841 -26.35 -41.78 19.19
C GLY A 841 -25.23 -40.95 18.56
N ILE A 842 -24.94 -41.15 17.27
CA ILE A 842 -23.86 -40.44 16.57
C ILE A 842 -23.94 -38.94 16.77
N THR A 843 -22.82 -38.34 17.15
CA THR A 843 -22.72 -36.91 17.46
C THR A 843 -21.67 -36.24 16.59
N PRO A 844 -22.02 -35.17 15.84
CA PRO A 844 -21.01 -34.40 15.15
C PRO A 844 -20.17 -33.61 16.14
N TYR A 845 -18.87 -33.52 15.88
CA TYR A 845 -17.93 -32.79 16.71
C TYR A 845 -16.93 -32.00 15.88
N GLY A 846 -16.51 -30.85 16.41
CA GLY A 846 -15.61 -29.95 15.72
C GLY A 846 -14.15 -30.04 16.16
N THR A 847 -13.34 -29.08 15.71
CA THR A 847 -11.90 -29.02 16.02
C THR A 847 -11.62 -28.88 17.52
N GLU A 848 -12.53 -28.28 18.30
CA GLU A 848 -12.33 -28.09 19.73
C GLU A 848 -12.42 -29.42 20.50
N ALA A 849 -13.46 -30.22 20.24
CA ALA A 849 -13.58 -31.56 20.80
C ALA A 849 -12.46 -32.51 20.34
N LEU A 850 -12.04 -32.40 19.07
CA LEU A 850 -10.84 -33.09 18.58
C LEU A 850 -9.59 -32.65 19.37
N GLY A 851 -9.47 -31.35 19.64
CA GLY A 851 -8.42 -30.75 20.47
C GLY A 851 -8.40 -31.31 21.89
N VAL A 852 -9.55 -31.46 22.54
CA VAL A 852 -9.63 -32.10 23.87
C VAL A 852 -9.11 -33.53 23.79
N MET A 853 -9.63 -34.33 22.86
CA MET A 853 -9.31 -35.77 22.80
C MET A 853 -7.85 -36.04 22.47
N ARG A 854 -7.24 -35.26 21.57
CA ARG A 854 -5.80 -35.40 21.27
C ARG A 854 -4.92 -34.96 22.44
N ILE A 855 -5.35 -33.96 23.22
CA ILE A 855 -4.65 -33.52 24.43
C ILE A 855 -4.72 -34.60 25.51
N GLU A 856 -5.88 -35.25 25.69
CA GLU A 856 -6.03 -36.39 26.61
C GLU A 856 -5.05 -37.53 26.26
N LYS A 857 -4.70 -37.68 24.98
CA LYS A 857 -3.74 -38.69 24.48
C LYS A 857 -2.30 -38.20 24.37
N GLY A 858 -2.00 -36.96 24.75
CA GLY A 858 -0.66 -36.38 24.63
C GLY A 858 -0.15 -36.26 23.19
N HIS A 859 -1.05 -36.19 22.20
CA HIS A 859 -0.66 -36.04 20.81
C HIS A 859 -0.26 -34.60 20.49
N VAL A 860 0.85 -34.45 19.78
CA VAL A 860 1.32 -33.17 19.26
C VAL A 860 0.44 -32.71 18.10
N ALA A 861 0.29 -31.39 17.97
CA ALA A 861 -0.39 -30.76 16.84
C ALA A 861 0.33 -29.44 16.51
N GLY A 862 -0.29 -28.58 15.69
CA GLY A 862 0.31 -27.32 15.24
C GLY A 862 0.89 -26.43 16.35
N ASN A 863 0.31 -26.43 17.56
CA ASN A 863 0.83 -25.66 18.70
C ASN A 863 2.20 -26.14 19.18
N GLU A 864 2.48 -27.43 19.05
CA GLU A 864 3.76 -28.05 19.40
C GLU A 864 4.75 -28.03 18.23
N LEU A 865 4.25 -27.93 16.98
CA LEU A 865 5.05 -27.78 15.76
C LEU A 865 5.40 -26.30 15.49
N SER A 866 6.06 -25.65 16.46
CA SER A 866 6.30 -24.20 16.47
C SER A 866 7.42 -23.72 15.54
N GLY A 867 8.06 -24.65 14.81
CA GLY A 867 9.26 -24.39 14.02
C GLY A 867 10.56 -24.32 14.83
N GLN A 868 10.49 -24.38 16.16
CA GLN A 868 11.64 -24.38 17.07
C GLN A 868 11.74 -25.68 17.90
N THR A 869 10.85 -26.63 17.67
CA THR A 869 10.82 -27.92 18.35
C THR A 869 11.47 -29.00 17.50
N THR A 870 12.36 -29.77 18.11
CA THR A 870 12.96 -30.96 17.49
C THR A 870 12.07 -32.17 17.74
N ALA A 871 12.29 -33.26 16.99
CA ALA A 871 11.63 -34.53 17.29
C ALA A 871 11.90 -35.00 18.73
N ARG A 872 13.10 -34.72 19.27
CA ARG A 872 13.46 -35.04 20.66
C ARG A 872 12.69 -34.20 21.67
N ASP A 873 12.57 -32.89 21.42
CA ASP A 873 11.82 -31.96 22.28
C ASP A 873 10.37 -32.45 22.44
N LEU A 874 9.80 -32.99 21.36
CA LEU A 874 8.42 -33.50 21.32
C LEU A 874 8.26 -34.94 21.86
N GLY A 875 9.31 -35.55 22.40
CA GLY A 875 9.28 -36.96 22.85
C GLY A 875 9.21 -37.99 21.71
N LEU A 876 9.32 -37.55 20.45
CA LEU A 876 9.27 -38.39 19.24
C LEU A 876 10.66 -38.77 18.71
N GLY A 877 11.73 -38.49 19.46
CA GLY A 877 13.10 -38.73 19.04
C GLY A 877 13.41 -40.19 18.68
N LYS A 878 12.68 -41.16 19.25
CA LYS A 878 12.82 -42.60 18.91
C LYS A 878 12.42 -42.92 17.45
N MET A 879 11.64 -42.06 16.80
CA MET A 879 11.27 -42.22 15.39
C MET A 879 12.43 -41.88 14.44
N MET A 880 13.46 -41.16 14.92
CA MET A 880 14.62 -40.79 14.13
C MET A 880 15.45 -42.03 13.80
N SER A 881 15.47 -42.43 12.54
CA SER A 881 16.20 -43.64 12.13
C SER A 881 17.71 -43.47 12.28
N SER A 882 18.37 -44.44 12.92
CA SER A 882 19.83 -44.54 12.94
C SER A 882 20.41 -45.26 11.72
N LYS A 883 19.56 -45.92 10.92
CA LYS A 883 19.96 -46.88 9.86
C LYS A 883 19.94 -46.30 8.44
N LYS A 884 19.40 -45.10 8.26
CA LYS A 884 19.30 -44.43 6.95
C LYS A 884 19.60 -42.94 7.08
N ASP A 885 19.79 -42.30 5.94
CA ASP A 885 19.83 -40.84 5.87
C ASP A 885 18.45 -40.25 5.56
N TYR A 886 18.23 -39.00 5.95
CA TYR A 886 17.00 -38.25 5.69
C TYR A 886 17.23 -36.75 5.90
N VAL A 887 16.34 -35.92 5.36
CA VAL A 887 16.42 -34.45 5.49
C VAL A 887 16.51 -34.03 6.96
N GLY A 888 17.52 -33.23 7.30
CA GLY A 888 17.74 -32.70 8.65
C GLY A 888 18.46 -33.63 9.63
N ARG A 889 18.80 -34.87 9.24
CA ARG A 889 19.44 -35.86 10.15
C ARG A 889 20.73 -35.36 10.80
N LEU A 890 21.61 -34.74 10.01
CA LEU A 890 22.91 -34.25 10.51
C LEU A 890 22.71 -33.02 11.41
N MET A 891 21.90 -32.06 10.97
CA MET A 891 21.71 -30.80 11.68
C MET A 891 20.92 -30.96 12.99
N ALA A 892 20.09 -31.99 13.11
CA ALA A 892 19.42 -32.36 14.35
C ALA A 892 20.39 -32.80 15.46
N LYS A 893 21.67 -33.08 15.14
CA LYS A 893 22.70 -33.53 16.10
C LYS A 893 23.61 -32.39 16.61
N ARG A 894 23.36 -31.14 16.21
CA ARG A 894 24.12 -29.99 16.73
C ARG A 894 24.03 -29.94 18.25
N ALA A 895 25.12 -29.54 18.92
CA ALA A 895 25.26 -29.58 20.37
C ALA A 895 24.02 -28.99 21.10
N ALA A 896 23.61 -27.78 20.75
CA ALA A 896 22.45 -27.11 21.36
C ALA A 896 21.08 -27.80 21.15
N LEU A 897 20.96 -28.70 20.17
CA LEU A 897 19.73 -29.48 19.93
C LEU A 897 19.71 -30.81 20.67
N VAL A 898 20.85 -31.21 21.24
CA VAL A 898 20.99 -32.47 21.99
C VAL A 898 21.37 -32.27 23.45
N GLU A 899 21.49 -31.02 23.90
CA GLU A 899 21.64 -30.64 25.30
C GLU A 899 20.58 -31.29 26.19
N ALA A 900 20.99 -31.67 27.40
CA ALA A 900 20.13 -32.41 28.33
C ALA A 900 19.01 -31.53 28.89
N ASP A 901 19.29 -30.24 29.12
CA ASP A 901 18.39 -29.24 29.69
C ASP A 901 17.51 -28.52 28.65
N ARG A 902 17.54 -28.95 27.39
CA ARG A 902 16.61 -28.47 26.39
C ARG A 902 15.16 -28.77 26.82
N PRO A 903 14.20 -27.84 26.67
CA PRO A 903 12.82 -28.08 27.04
C PRO A 903 12.20 -29.27 26.31
N ILE A 904 11.54 -30.15 27.06
CA ILE A 904 10.92 -31.38 26.55
C ILE A 904 9.43 -31.42 26.89
N PHE A 905 8.69 -32.08 26.01
CA PHE A 905 7.24 -32.16 26.01
C PHE A 905 6.72 -33.04 27.15
N VAL A 906 5.91 -32.46 28.02
CA VAL A 906 5.30 -33.12 29.19
C VAL A 906 3.87 -32.64 29.43
N GLY A 907 3.15 -33.32 30.32
CA GLY A 907 1.79 -32.96 30.74
C GLY A 907 1.79 -32.10 32.00
N PHE A 908 0.73 -31.32 32.18
CA PHE A 908 0.47 -30.47 33.34
C PHE A 908 -0.96 -30.61 33.82
N ARG A 909 -1.15 -30.59 35.13
CA ARG A 909 -2.48 -30.57 35.76
C ARG A 909 -2.48 -29.56 36.91
N PRO A 910 -3.52 -28.74 37.09
CA PRO A 910 -3.53 -27.74 38.15
C PRO A 910 -3.58 -28.42 39.52
N VAL A 911 -2.81 -27.93 40.49
CA VAL A 911 -2.79 -28.50 41.85
C VAL A 911 -4.20 -28.40 42.47
N ASN A 912 -4.84 -27.23 42.34
CA ASN A 912 -6.27 -27.09 42.57
C ASN A 912 -7.04 -27.45 41.28
N ARG A 913 -7.73 -28.59 41.29
CA ARG A 913 -8.45 -29.13 40.12
C ARG A 913 -9.55 -28.23 39.54
N SER A 914 -10.02 -27.25 40.32
CA SER A 914 -11.00 -26.25 39.86
C SER A 914 -10.38 -25.13 39.02
N GLU A 915 -9.06 -24.94 39.09
CA GLU A 915 -8.38 -23.85 38.39
C GLU A 915 -8.24 -24.12 36.89
N ARG A 916 -8.42 -23.05 36.11
CA ARG A 916 -8.31 -23.08 34.66
C ARG A 916 -6.87 -22.84 34.22
N LEU A 917 -6.33 -23.80 33.47
CA LEU A 917 -5.05 -23.63 32.76
C LEU A 917 -5.22 -22.70 31.55
N ARG A 918 -4.12 -22.10 31.08
CA ARG A 918 -4.09 -21.23 29.90
C ARG A 918 -2.86 -21.53 29.04
N ALA A 919 -3.09 -21.75 27.75
CA ALA A 919 -2.01 -21.84 26.78
C ALA A 919 -1.24 -20.50 26.71
N GLY A 920 0.08 -20.59 26.55
CA GLY A 920 1.02 -19.48 26.58
C GLY A 920 1.55 -19.11 27.98
N ALA A 921 1.07 -19.75 29.05
CA ALA A 921 1.63 -19.53 30.39
C ALA A 921 3.06 -20.07 30.47
N HIS A 922 3.95 -19.30 31.09
CA HIS A 922 5.35 -19.66 31.31
C HIS A 922 5.51 -20.43 32.63
N PHE A 923 6.48 -21.33 32.69
CA PHE A 923 6.75 -22.13 33.87
C PHE A 923 7.84 -21.50 34.72
N ILE A 924 7.50 -21.15 35.96
CA ILE A 924 8.40 -20.55 36.94
C ILE A 924 8.50 -21.48 38.15
N GLY A 925 9.70 -21.75 38.65
CA GLY A 925 9.88 -22.52 39.88
C GLY A 925 9.13 -21.93 41.09
N ILE A 926 8.70 -22.80 42.02
CA ILE A 926 8.01 -22.37 43.25
C ILE A 926 8.92 -21.44 44.06
N GLY A 927 8.38 -20.31 44.53
CA GLY A 927 9.12 -19.31 45.30
C GLY A 927 10.14 -18.48 44.49
N LYS A 928 10.26 -18.69 43.17
CA LYS A 928 11.11 -17.88 42.29
C LYS A 928 10.39 -16.65 41.78
N ALA A 929 11.14 -15.58 41.50
CA ALA A 929 10.61 -14.40 40.84
C ALA A 929 10.33 -14.71 39.37
N ALA A 930 9.23 -14.19 38.82
CA ALA A 930 8.88 -14.34 37.41
C ALA A 930 9.77 -13.42 36.54
N THR A 931 10.97 -13.90 36.23
CA THR A 931 11.97 -13.24 35.39
C THR A 931 12.38 -14.17 34.24
N MET A 932 12.96 -13.62 33.17
CA MET A 932 13.48 -14.42 32.05
C MET A 932 14.52 -15.47 32.49
N GLU A 933 15.30 -15.17 33.52
CA GLU A 933 16.30 -16.10 34.07
C GLU A 933 15.65 -17.35 34.70
N ASN A 934 14.48 -17.20 35.32
CA ASN A 934 13.74 -18.27 35.98
C ASN A 934 12.64 -18.89 35.10
N ASP A 935 12.58 -18.53 33.82
CA ASP A 935 11.67 -19.14 32.86
C ASP A 935 12.20 -20.50 32.40
N GLU A 936 11.44 -21.54 32.72
CA GLU A 936 11.83 -22.94 32.50
C GLU A 936 11.13 -23.54 31.27
N GLY A 937 10.22 -22.81 30.64
CA GLY A 937 9.45 -23.29 29.49
C GLY A 937 8.03 -22.73 29.46
N TYR A 938 7.15 -23.31 28.65
CA TYR A 938 5.81 -22.77 28.45
C TYR A 938 4.76 -23.83 28.08
N MET A 939 3.51 -23.49 28.39
CA MET A 939 2.33 -24.30 28.10
C MET A 939 1.89 -24.09 26.66
N THR A 940 1.89 -25.15 25.84
CA THR A 940 1.57 -25.09 24.42
C THR A 940 0.08 -25.26 24.16
N SER A 941 -0.57 -26.18 24.87
CA SER A 941 -1.96 -26.57 24.62
C SER A 941 -2.71 -26.81 25.93
N VAL A 942 -4.00 -26.49 25.95
CA VAL A 942 -4.86 -26.64 27.13
C VAL A 942 -6.24 -27.11 26.71
N ALA A 943 -6.83 -28.01 27.50
CA ALA A 943 -8.21 -28.42 27.39
C ALA A 943 -8.79 -28.79 28.75
N TYR A 944 -10.11 -28.66 28.90
CA TYR A 944 -10.82 -29.29 30.01
C TYR A 944 -11.22 -30.71 29.61
N SER A 945 -10.89 -31.70 30.44
CA SER A 945 -11.35 -33.08 30.21
C SER A 945 -12.67 -33.34 30.94
N PRO A 946 -13.76 -33.65 30.22
CA PRO A 946 -15.01 -34.08 30.86
C PRO A 946 -14.92 -35.47 31.51
N HIS A 947 -13.88 -36.25 31.22
CA HIS A 947 -13.63 -37.59 31.78
C HIS A 947 -12.80 -37.53 33.06
N LEU A 948 -11.82 -36.64 33.13
CA LEU A 948 -10.98 -36.44 34.31
C LEU A 948 -11.56 -35.39 35.27
N GLY A 949 -12.47 -34.53 34.79
CA GLY A 949 -13.16 -33.52 35.60
C GLY A 949 -12.32 -32.26 35.89
N HIS A 950 -11.19 -32.07 35.21
CA HIS A 950 -10.30 -30.92 35.41
C HIS A 950 -9.59 -30.50 34.11
N TRP A 951 -8.94 -29.34 34.16
CA TRP A 951 -8.09 -28.83 33.08
C TRP A 951 -6.79 -29.64 32.96
N MET A 952 -6.32 -29.82 31.72
CA MET A 952 -5.06 -30.47 31.37
C MET A 952 -4.27 -29.53 30.47
N GLY A 953 -2.95 -29.56 30.62
CA GLY A 953 -2.02 -28.80 29.80
C GLY A 953 -0.98 -29.71 29.19
N LEU A 954 -0.54 -29.38 27.98
CA LEU A 954 0.71 -29.86 27.40
C LEU A 954 1.66 -28.68 27.30
N GLY A 955 2.96 -28.94 27.40
CA GLY A 955 3.95 -27.89 27.30
C GLY A 955 5.36 -28.42 27.23
N LEU A 956 6.30 -27.50 26.97
CA LEU A 956 7.72 -27.77 26.93
C LEU A 956 8.34 -27.26 28.22
N LEU A 957 9.07 -28.11 28.93
CA LEU A 957 9.71 -27.76 30.19
C LEU A 957 11.15 -28.28 30.23
N ARG A 958 12.07 -27.43 30.68
CA ARG A 958 13.47 -27.79 30.96
C ARG A 958 13.52 -29.03 31.86
N ASN A 959 14.18 -30.08 31.37
CA ASN A 959 14.30 -31.38 32.07
C ASN A 959 12.96 -32.02 32.47
N GLY A 960 11.84 -31.71 31.79
CA GLY A 960 10.49 -32.06 32.25
C GLY A 960 10.26 -33.54 32.58
N GLN A 961 10.78 -34.47 31.78
CA GLN A 961 10.61 -35.92 31.99
C GLN A 961 11.19 -36.40 33.33
N ALA A 962 12.31 -35.82 33.77
CA ALA A 962 12.95 -36.17 35.05
C ALA A 962 12.25 -35.51 36.25
N ARG A 963 11.31 -34.59 35.99
CA ARG A 963 10.63 -33.74 36.97
C ARG A 963 9.14 -34.08 37.11
N ILE A 964 8.70 -35.20 36.56
CA ILE A 964 7.33 -35.69 36.74
C ILE A 964 7.03 -35.85 38.24
N GLY A 965 5.94 -35.26 38.69
CA GLY A 965 5.52 -35.18 40.10
C GLY A 965 5.91 -33.87 40.81
N GLU A 966 6.83 -33.08 40.25
CA GLU A 966 7.20 -31.77 40.79
C GLU A 966 6.11 -30.72 40.50
N ARG A 967 6.03 -29.69 41.35
CA ARG A 967 5.15 -28.53 41.19
C ARG A 967 5.92 -27.32 40.68
N VAL A 968 5.31 -26.59 39.75
CA VAL A 968 5.79 -25.30 39.24
C VAL A 968 4.62 -24.31 39.14
N ARG A 969 4.91 -23.04 38.95
CA ARG A 969 3.90 -22.00 38.67
C ARG A 969 3.71 -21.86 37.17
N ALA A 970 2.46 -21.89 36.71
CA ALA A 970 2.06 -21.46 35.38
C ALA A 970 1.69 -19.96 35.44
N PHE A 971 2.61 -19.12 34.98
CA PHE A 971 2.53 -17.66 35.07
C PHE A 971 2.16 -17.03 33.72
N ASP A 972 1.10 -16.21 33.71
CA ASP A 972 0.57 -15.46 32.56
C ASP A 972 0.43 -13.98 32.96
N PRO A 973 1.48 -13.16 32.77
CA PRO A 973 1.47 -11.76 33.22
C PRO A 973 0.48 -10.90 32.41
N VAL A 974 0.18 -11.28 31.17
CA VAL A 974 -0.72 -10.53 30.28
C VAL A 974 -2.15 -10.62 30.77
N ARG A 975 -2.55 -11.78 31.31
CA ARG A 975 -3.91 -12.04 31.76
C ARG A 975 -4.01 -12.21 33.28
N ASN A 976 -2.99 -11.74 34.01
CA ASN A 976 -2.87 -11.78 35.46
C ASN A 976 -3.13 -13.18 36.07
N GLY A 977 -2.54 -14.21 35.48
CA GLY A 977 -2.64 -15.60 35.93
C GLY A 977 -1.36 -16.06 36.61
N ASP A 978 -1.49 -16.74 37.74
CA ASP A 978 -0.38 -17.35 38.46
C ASP A 978 -0.90 -18.50 39.31
N ILE A 979 -0.80 -19.73 38.81
CA ILE A 979 -1.37 -20.90 39.47
C ILE A 979 -0.34 -22.02 39.57
N GLU A 980 -0.44 -22.83 40.62
CA GLU A 980 0.43 -24.00 40.78
C GLU A 980 -0.07 -25.16 39.92
N VAL A 981 0.85 -25.77 39.18
CA VAL A 981 0.61 -26.94 38.35
C VAL A 981 1.60 -28.05 38.73
N GLU A 982 1.14 -29.29 38.64
CA GLU A 982 1.94 -30.49 38.80
C GLU A 982 2.34 -31.03 37.42
N ILE A 983 3.63 -31.31 37.25
CA ILE A 983 4.20 -31.93 36.05
C ILE A 983 3.82 -33.41 36.04
N CYS A 984 3.31 -33.91 34.92
CA CYS A 984 2.83 -35.29 34.79
C CYS A 984 3.12 -35.87 33.40
N ASN A 985 2.74 -37.14 33.20
CA ASN A 985 2.83 -37.77 31.89
C ASN A 985 1.95 -37.00 30.89
N PRO A 986 2.43 -36.71 29.65
CA PRO A 986 1.61 -36.05 28.64
C PRO A 986 0.39 -36.87 28.19
N VAL A 987 0.37 -38.19 28.42
CA VAL A 987 -0.78 -39.05 28.15
C VAL A 987 -1.64 -39.18 29.41
N PHE A 988 -2.79 -38.48 29.42
CA PHE A 988 -3.68 -38.39 30.58
C PHE A 988 -4.72 -39.52 30.63
N LEU A 989 -5.10 -40.06 29.48
CA LEU A 989 -6.15 -41.07 29.36
C LEU A 989 -5.68 -42.28 28.55
N ASP A 990 -5.90 -43.48 29.09
CA ASP A 990 -5.60 -44.77 28.43
C ASP A 990 -4.15 -44.84 27.90
N PRO A 991 -3.13 -44.73 28.78
CA PRO A 991 -1.72 -44.71 28.37
C PRO A 991 -1.29 -45.96 27.61
N GLU A 992 -1.92 -47.11 27.89
CA GLU A 992 -1.67 -48.38 27.19
C GLU A 992 -2.33 -48.47 25.80
N GLY A 993 -3.23 -47.53 25.46
CA GLY A 993 -3.87 -47.45 24.15
C GLY A 993 -4.89 -48.57 23.87
N ALA A 994 -5.47 -49.19 24.91
CA ALA A 994 -6.37 -50.33 24.77
C ALA A 994 -7.60 -49.98 23.92
N ARG A 995 -8.07 -48.73 23.97
CA ARG A 995 -9.29 -48.27 23.30
C ARG A 995 -9.14 -48.13 21.77
N LEU A 996 -7.92 -48.10 21.24
CA LEU A 996 -7.65 -48.06 19.79
C LEU A 996 -8.07 -49.35 19.07
N HIS A 997 -8.11 -50.45 19.81
CA HIS A 997 -8.31 -51.79 19.25
C HIS A 997 -9.79 -52.21 19.20
N GLY A 998 -10.68 -51.43 19.82
CA GLY A 998 -12.13 -51.60 19.79
C GLY A 998 -12.64 -52.52 20.88
#